data_AF-A0AA43FET9-F1
#
_entry.id   AF-A0AA43FET9-F1
#
_cell.length_a   1.000
_cell.length_b   1.000
_cell.length_c   1.000
_cell.angle_alpha   90.00
_cell.angle_beta   90.00
_cell.angle_gamma   90.00
#
_symmetry.space_group_name_H-M   'P 1'
#
loop_
_entity.id
_entity.type
_entity.pdbx_description
1 polymer ?
#
loop_
_entity_poly.entity_id
_entity_poly.type
_entity_poly.pdbx_seq_one_letter_code
_entity_poly.pdbx_strand_id
1 'polypeptide(L)'
;MNPGGVMSGALRLVLALAIGVTTFFVAPSPAEALGRFTDDDGNIHESSIEAIAAAGITLGCNPPTNDRYCPSSAVSRAEMATFLVRALPIPASSVDAFGDDDSSVHEANIQALAKAGITLGCNPPSNTRFCPDRPVTRAEMATFLTRALDLAPSSTDRFSDDDSSPHEANIQALAKAGITLGCNPPTNDKYCPGKAVTRAEMATFLMRGLGLDPIVPLPPTPVDNDPALIARYHVMDVNESSSAITVWDMQYWPRSMRAGLDVDPDPSSVAKIDDAGVYSGWDVLAPSTRWEFKNLGPDADWLRFTLNRPAQVAVAWRGGLPLPTWLGSWDSAGFVYVDGDTVPVYEKAFGAGEVKLGSVEGHTGWRDMYLVLLAESSGEPSVKPKTPNGYPVPAVGAPCPSWVHDLYWTEGPDGDPYGTWHPQIDPVYWCSFGHEHGSNPSLIPGSPMVPYEYLADKLGQSEPNVGFKEFTFKTDDGQQWVRFVVHAGTSSVRRVCARFHTLYMQAYDLSGNELYNVGFKADYGAAFATSDGGGGVLTPTNCGYSMEALANSIDFRERSINVGAASNNYERWESRNDTTETRNLGVAQFDHEFDIRNPASHCVNQTCNSVVVRDHERENATRRTLSMATWKANFLISGQQAIATGEFYTDPYGKGLVNPGASNAVRQYIQPGLSIGFFKNTTASRIECKAVDPWTFRYSCFQIGGTGNSPDIGHVPDLSLEHALTGN
;
A
#
# COMPACT_ATOMS: atom_id res chain seq x y z
N MET A 1 -3.51 68.52 -1.99
CA MET A 1 -3.17 68.06 -3.36
C MET A 1 -1.92 67.21 -3.25
N ASN A 2 -2.07 65.89 -3.48
CA ASN A 2 -1.11 64.79 -3.58
C ASN A 2 0.12 64.68 -2.65
N PRO A 3 0.18 63.61 -1.85
CA PRO A 3 1.38 62.81 -1.61
C PRO A 3 1.25 61.47 -2.36
N GLY A 4 2.19 61.14 -3.24
CA GLY A 4 2.17 59.87 -3.97
C GLY A 4 3.56 59.51 -4.49
N GLY A 5 4.08 58.38 -4.04
CA GLY A 5 5.36 57.85 -4.50
C GLY A 5 5.95 56.82 -3.54
N VAL A 6 5.21 55.76 -3.22
CA VAL A 6 5.80 54.56 -2.60
C VAL A 6 6.35 53.71 -3.74
N MET A 7 7.65 53.40 -3.69
CA MET A 7 8.34 52.56 -4.67
C MET A 7 7.68 51.19 -4.78
N SER A 8 7.09 50.91 -5.95
CA SER A 8 6.77 49.56 -6.40
C SER A 8 8.05 48.93 -6.93
N GLY A 9 8.74 48.17 -6.07
CA GLY A 9 9.83 47.28 -6.44
C GLY A 9 9.32 45.85 -6.43
N ALA A 10 8.94 45.33 -7.60
CA ALA A 10 8.55 43.94 -7.77
C ALA A 10 9.72 43.01 -7.42
N LEU A 11 9.70 42.43 -6.22
CA LEU A 11 10.58 41.34 -5.85
C LEU A 11 10.00 40.05 -6.44
N ARG A 12 10.25 39.83 -7.74
CA ARG A 12 10.06 38.51 -8.35
C ARG A 12 11.09 37.57 -7.73
N LEU A 13 10.60 36.59 -6.99
CA LEU A 13 11.38 35.46 -6.49
C LEU A 13 11.96 34.71 -7.70
N VAL A 14 13.24 34.95 -7.99
CA VAL A 14 14.07 34.08 -8.82
C VAL A 14 15.14 33.54 -7.89
N LEU A 15 14.96 32.31 -7.43
CA LEU A 15 16.00 31.58 -6.71
C LEU A 15 17.06 31.16 -7.75
N ALA A 16 17.94 32.09 -8.12
CA ALA A 16 19.14 31.79 -8.90
C ALA A 16 20.34 31.78 -7.96
N LEU A 17 20.57 30.66 -7.27
CA LEU A 17 21.84 30.39 -6.62
C LEU A 17 22.67 29.49 -7.54
N ALA A 18 23.37 30.09 -8.50
CA ALA A 18 24.44 29.42 -9.22
C ALA A 18 25.72 29.48 -8.38
N ILE A 19 25.85 28.57 -7.42
CA ILE A 19 27.15 28.22 -6.86
C ILE A 19 27.51 26.87 -7.50
N GLY A 20 28.54 26.87 -8.34
CA GLY A 20 29.14 25.64 -8.83
C GLY A 20 29.83 24.91 -7.68
N VAL A 21 29.05 24.15 -6.92
CA VAL A 21 29.56 23.12 -6.02
C VAL A 21 29.45 21.82 -6.80
N THR A 22 30.58 21.19 -7.08
CA THR A 22 30.57 19.76 -7.41
C THR A 22 30.04 19.02 -6.20
N THR A 23 28.74 18.76 -6.19
CA THR A 23 28.06 17.97 -5.17
C THR A 23 28.54 16.52 -5.32
N PHE A 24 29.43 16.10 -4.43
CA PHE A 24 29.46 14.70 -4.08
C PHE A 24 28.10 14.40 -3.45
N PHE A 25 27.33 13.48 -4.03
CA PHE A 25 26.16 12.90 -3.37
C PHE A 25 26.66 12.20 -2.11
N VAL A 26 26.63 12.92 -0.99
CA VAL A 26 26.70 12.31 0.33
C VAL A 26 25.28 11.80 0.56
N ALA A 27 25.11 10.47 0.57
CA ALA A 27 23.85 9.89 0.98
C ALA A 27 23.43 10.51 2.32
N PRO A 28 22.16 10.90 2.50
CA PRO A 28 21.69 11.45 3.76
C PRO A 28 22.07 10.48 4.88
N SER A 29 22.50 11.02 6.02
CA SER A 29 22.86 10.15 7.14
C SER A 29 21.64 9.33 7.56
N PRO A 30 21.79 8.13 8.14
CA PRO A 30 20.66 7.33 8.62
C PRO A 30 19.73 8.09 9.59
N ALA A 31 20.24 9.14 10.25
CA ALA A 31 19.47 10.03 11.11
C ALA A 31 18.62 11.06 10.36
N GLU A 32 18.99 11.45 9.13
CA GLU A 32 18.14 12.31 8.28
C GLU A 32 17.00 11.52 7.63
N ALA A 33 17.20 10.20 7.42
CA ALA A 33 16.16 9.34 6.86
C ALA A 33 15.02 9.06 7.83
N LEU A 34 15.25 9.10 9.15
CA LEU A 34 14.24 8.82 10.19
C LEU A 34 13.46 10.07 10.66
N GLY A 35 13.69 11.24 10.06
CA GLY A 35 13.16 12.50 10.56
C GLY A 35 14.02 13.11 11.66
N ARG A 36 13.99 14.44 11.79
CA ARG A 36 14.82 15.21 12.72
C ARG A 36 14.26 15.23 14.13
N PHE A 37 12.94 15.26 14.28
CA PHE A 37 12.28 15.31 15.58
C PHE A 37 11.63 13.97 15.90
N THR A 38 11.49 13.68 17.19
CA THR A 38 10.95 12.38 17.67
C THR A 38 9.54 12.48 18.23
N ASP A 39 9.03 13.71 18.39
CA ASP A 39 7.72 13.97 18.99
C ASP A 39 6.67 14.50 17.99
N ASP A 40 7.00 14.48 16.71
CA ASP A 40 6.13 14.69 15.56
C ASP A 40 5.86 13.41 14.76
N ASP A 41 6.60 12.32 14.99
CA ASP A 41 6.29 10.95 14.60
C ASP A 41 4.77 10.64 14.67
N GLY A 42 4.17 10.32 13.52
CA GLY A 42 2.76 9.97 13.39
C GLY A 42 1.80 11.17 13.38
N ASN A 43 2.31 12.40 13.37
CA ASN A 43 1.52 13.61 13.21
C ASN A 43 1.16 13.84 11.74
N ILE A 44 -0.06 14.27 11.45
CA ILE A 44 -0.49 14.55 10.06
C ILE A 44 0.34 15.64 9.35
N HIS A 45 1.07 16.44 10.13
CA HIS A 45 1.92 17.55 9.67
C HIS A 45 3.41 17.19 9.64
N GLU A 46 3.79 15.97 10.02
CA GLU A 46 5.18 15.50 10.13
C GLU A 46 6.00 15.86 8.88
N SER A 47 5.46 15.55 7.69
CA SER A 47 6.19 15.83 6.46
C SER A 47 6.43 17.33 6.17
N SER A 48 5.54 18.18 6.68
CA SER A 48 5.72 19.63 6.63
C SER A 48 6.74 20.11 7.67
N ILE A 49 6.76 19.50 8.85
CA ILE A 49 7.69 19.81 9.94
C ILE A 49 9.11 19.52 9.49
N GLU A 50 9.32 18.36 8.88
CA GLU A 50 10.61 17.92 8.38
C GLU A 50 11.09 18.76 7.19
N ALA A 51 10.20 19.12 6.26
CA ALA A 51 10.52 20.03 5.17
C ALA A 51 11.02 21.40 5.67
N ILE A 52 10.35 22.00 6.65
CA ILE A 52 10.79 23.29 7.21
C ILE A 52 12.05 23.15 8.07
N ALA A 53 12.32 21.98 8.63
CA ALA A 53 13.52 21.69 9.39
C ALA A 53 14.75 21.56 8.48
N ALA A 54 14.61 20.83 7.37
CA ALA A 54 15.61 20.71 6.32
C ALA A 54 15.93 22.06 5.67
N ALA A 55 14.91 22.92 5.51
CA ALA A 55 15.09 24.31 5.06
C ALA A 55 15.73 25.24 6.13
N GLY A 56 16.01 24.75 7.34
CA GLY A 56 16.62 25.54 8.42
C GLY A 56 15.68 26.56 9.07
N ILE A 57 14.38 26.47 8.82
CA ILE A 57 13.38 27.42 9.33
C ILE A 57 13.11 27.16 10.82
N THR A 58 13.09 25.89 11.23
CA THR A 58 12.93 25.48 12.63
C THR A 58 14.19 24.77 13.15
N LEU A 59 14.44 24.93 14.45
CA LEU A 59 15.47 24.17 15.18
C LEU A 59 14.86 23.26 16.24
N GLY A 60 13.53 23.21 16.39
CA GLY A 60 12.87 22.48 17.49
C GLY A 60 12.47 23.39 18.66
N CYS A 61 12.16 22.78 19.81
CA CYS A 61 11.62 23.45 20.99
C CYS A 61 12.39 23.17 22.30
N ASN A 62 13.39 22.28 22.30
CA ASN A 62 14.09 21.86 23.53
C ASN A 62 15.62 22.02 23.43
N PRO A 63 16.13 23.26 23.40
CA PRO A 63 17.56 23.50 23.37
C PRO A 63 18.24 22.98 24.66
N PRO A 64 19.51 22.56 24.59
CA PRO A 64 20.35 22.54 23.38
C PRO A 64 20.14 21.29 22.50
N THR A 65 19.43 20.27 22.99
CA THR A 65 19.29 18.96 22.32
C THR A 65 18.55 19.07 20.99
N ASN A 66 17.44 19.83 20.96
CA ASN A 66 16.72 20.14 19.72
C ASN A 66 16.24 18.91 18.92
N ASP A 67 15.87 17.84 19.63
CA ASP A 67 15.31 16.58 19.10
C ASP A 67 13.77 16.52 19.23
N ARG A 68 13.14 17.63 19.65
CA ARG A 68 11.68 17.79 19.74
C ARG A 68 11.19 19.03 18.99
N TYR A 69 10.06 18.90 18.31
CA TYR A 69 9.35 19.97 17.63
C TYR A 69 8.22 20.59 18.47
N CYS A 70 7.61 19.85 19.38
CA CYS A 70 6.44 20.26 20.17
C CYS A 70 5.19 20.61 19.31
N PRO A 71 4.70 19.70 18.44
CA PRO A 71 3.71 20.01 17.40
C PRO A 71 2.37 20.58 17.89
N SER A 72 1.93 20.20 19.10
CA SER A 72 0.66 20.62 19.68
C SER A 72 0.68 21.99 20.35
N SER A 73 1.86 22.58 20.56
CA SER A 73 1.98 23.89 21.23
C SER A 73 1.49 25.01 20.31
N ALA A 74 0.84 26.02 20.89
CA ALA A 74 0.43 27.20 20.14
C ALA A 74 1.63 28.07 19.80
N VAL A 75 1.64 28.66 18.59
CA VAL A 75 2.69 29.57 18.14
C VAL A 75 2.45 30.96 18.75
N SER A 76 3.42 31.45 19.51
CA SER A 76 3.43 32.84 19.98
C SER A 76 3.72 33.81 18.84
N ARG A 77 3.33 35.08 19.00
CA ARG A 77 3.63 36.14 18.02
C ARG A 77 5.13 36.32 17.81
N ALA A 78 5.93 36.16 18.86
CA ALA A 78 7.38 36.25 18.78
C ALA A 78 8.02 35.08 18.00
N GLU A 79 7.55 33.85 18.22
CA GLU A 79 7.98 32.70 17.43
C GLU A 79 7.58 32.83 15.96
N MET A 80 6.35 33.30 15.69
CA MET A 80 5.88 33.58 14.32
C MET A 80 6.82 34.53 13.58
N ALA A 81 7.30 35.59 14.24
CA ALA A 81 8.27 36.50 13.63
C ALA A 81 9.56 35.79 13.23
N THR A 82 10.05 34.88 14.07
CA THR A 82 11.26 34.10 13.79
C THR A 82 11.04 33.10 12.65
N PHE A 83 9.90 32.42 12.62
CA PHE A 83 9.52 31.55 11.52
C PHE A 83 9.55 32.31 10.18
N LEU A 84 8.95 33.50 10.11
CA LEU A 84 8.89 34.28 8.87
C LEU A 84 10.25 34.86 8.44
N VAL A 85 11.08 35.34 9.37
CA VAL A 85 12.43 35.83 9.05
C VAL A 85 13.35 34.71 8.56
N ARG A 86 13.19 33.48 9.08
CA ARG A 86 13.97 32.35 8.57
C ARG A 86 13.43 31.79 7.26
N ALA A 87 12.11 31.88 7.05
CA ALA A 87 11.45 31.41 5.84
C ALA A 87 11.70 32.31 4.61
N LEU A 88 11.92 33.62 4.82
CA LEU A 88 11.93 34.62 3.77
C LEU A 88 13.13 35.56 3.90
N PRO A 89 13.65 36.13 2.79
CA PRO A 89 14.78 37.06 2.82
C PRO A 89 14.35 38.46 3.32
N ILE A 90 13.86 38.55 4.56
CA ILE A 90 13.39 39.79 5.19
C ILE A 90 14.62 40.57 5.70
N PRO A 91 14.84 41.82 5.25
CA PRO A 91 15.96 42.62 5.73
C PRO A 91 15.88 42.90 7.23
N ALA A 92 17.01 42.80 7.92
CA ALA A 92 17.11 43.18 9.32
C ALA A 92 16.79 44.67 9.51
N SER A 93 16.29 45.01 10.69
CA SER A 93 16.00 46.39 11.11
C SER A 93 16.53 46.61 12.51
N SER A 94 17.11 47.79 12.74
CA SER A 94 17.47 48.30 14.07
C SER A 94 16.49 49.35 14.59
N VAL A 95 15.40 49.61 13.85
CA VAL A 95 14.34 50.50 14.29
C VAL A 95 13.49 49.78 15.31
N ASP A 96 13.47 50.28 16.54
CA ASP A 96 12.55 49.85 17.58
C ASP A 96 11.15 50.40 17.29
N ALA A 97 10.23 49.50 16.92
CA ALA A 97 8.84 49.83 16.59
C ALA A 97 7.86 49.60 17.75
N PHE A 98 8.22 48.84 18.78
CA PHE A 98 7.31 48.38 19.83
C PHE A 98 7.99 48.36 21.19
N GLY A 99 7.42 49.04 22.20
CA GLY A 99 8.07 49.13 23.52
C GLY A 99 7.83 47.93 24.45
N ASP A 100 7.28 46.82 23.97
CA ASP A 100 6.98 45.63 24.78
C ASP A 100 7.66 44.33 24.30
N ASP A 101 8.67 44.43 23.45
CA ASP A 101 9.48 43.29 22.98
C ASP A 101 10.99 43.37 23.32
N ASP A 102 11.48 44.43 23.98
CA ASP A 102 12.89 44.64 24.37
C ASP A 102 13.54 43.50 25.18
N SER A 103 12.74 42.64 25.81
CA SER A 103 13.22 41.49 26.59
C SER A 103 13.11 40.15 25.85
N SER A 104 12.55 40.17 24.64
CA SER A 104 12.33 39.00 23.81
C SER A 104 13.59 38.62 23.05
N VAL A 105 13.96 37.34 23.07
CA VAL A 105 15.02 36.80 22.20
C VAL A 105 14.69 36.90 20.71
N HIS A 106 13.44 37.25 20.37
CA HIS A 106 12.95 37.41 19.01
C HIS A 106 12.85 38.86 18.55
N GLU A 107 13.24 39.85 19.39
CA GLU A 107 13.12 41.30 19.12
C GLU A 107 13.62 41.66 17.71
N ALA A 108 14.84 41.27 17.34
CA ALA A 108 15.40 41.58 16.02
C ALA A 108 14.52 41.09 14.84
N ASN A 109 13.85 39.94 15.00
CA ASN A 109 12.94 39.41 13.99
C ASN A 109 11.62 40.18 13.95
N ILE A 110 11.13 40.61 15.12
CA ILE A 110 9.93 41.45 15.24
C ILE A 110 10.15 42.79 14.53
N GLN A 111 11.31 43.42 14.76
CA GLN A 111 11.65 44.70 14.11
C GLN A 111 11.81 44.56 12.60
N ALA A 112 12.36 43.44 12.11
CA ALA A 112 12.44 43.14 10.69
C ALA A 112 11.04 43.05 10.04
N LEU A 113 10.10 42.35 10.68
CA LEU A 113 8.71 42.26 10.23
C LEU A 113 8.00 43.62 10.23
N ALA A 114 8.24 44.44 11.26
CA ALA A 114 7.66 45.77 11.35
C ALA A 114 8.15 46.66 10.20
N LYS A 115 9.47 46.62 9.93
CA LYS A 115 10.08 47.36 8.83
C LYS A 115 9.56 46.92 7.46
N ALA A 116 9.28 45.63 7.30
CA ALA A 116 8.70 45.07 6.08
C ALA A 116 7.18 45.31 5.95
N GLY A 117 6.52 45.89 6.96
CA GLY A 117 5.08 46.12 6.96
C GLY A 117 4.23 44.86 7.14
N ILE A 118 4.85 43.75 7.56
CA ILE A 118 4.17 42.47 7.78
C ILE A 118 3.33 42.54 9.06
N THR A 119 3.88 43.12 10.13
CA THR A 119 3.17 43.41 11.38
C THR A 119 2.90 44.90 11.55
N LEU A 120 1.77 45.22 12.17
CA LEU A 120 1.38 46.58 12.55
C LEU A 120 1.24 46.74 14.08
N GLY A 121 1.57 45.72 14.87
CA GLY A 121 1.31 45.71 16.32
C GLY A 121 -0.05 45.10 16.71
N CYS A 122 -0.39 45.18 18.00
CA CYS A 122 -1.54 44.51 18.61
C CYS A 122 -2.53 45.44 19.33
N ASN A 123 -2.27 46.74 19.41
CA ASN A 123 -3.09 47.71 20.16
C ASN A 123 -3.59 48.87 19.27
N PRO A 124 -4.48 48.61 18.31
CA PRO A 124 -5.01 49.66 17.45
C PRO A 124 -5.80 50.71 18.24
N PRO A 125 -5.81 51.98 17.81
CA PRO A 125 -5.12 52.50 16.64
C PRO A 125 -3.65 52.87 16.90
N SER A 126 -3.20 52.85 18.16
CA SER A 126 -1.87 53.33 18.56
C SER A 126 -0.73 52.45 18.06
N ASN A 127 -0.92 51.13 18.02
CA ASN A 127 0.00 50.18 17.39
C ASN A 127 1.46 50.28 17.91
N THR A 128 1.62 50.62 19.19
CA THR A 128 2.91 50.76 19.89
C THR A 128 3.36 49.49 20.62
N ARG A 129 2.56 48.42 20.56
CA ARG A 129 2.83 47.13 21.22
C ARG A 129 2.79 46.00 20.21
N PHE A 130 3.67 45.01 20.38
CA PHE A 130 3.68 43.78 19.61
C PHE A 130 2.95 42.63 20.29
N CYS A 131 2.91 42.58 21.62
CA CYS A 131 2.36 41.45 22.40
C CYS A 131 3.07 40.10 22.13
N PRO A 132 4.38 39.95 22.41
CA PRO A 132 5.20 38.82 21.95
C PRO A 132 4.72 37.43 22.40
N ASP A 133 4.26 37.29 23.64
CA ASP A 133 3.88 35.99 24.22
C ASP A 133 2.48 35.52 23.84
N ARG A 134 1.67 36.39 23.21
CA ARG A 134 0.29 36.05 22.87
C ARG A 134 0.27 35.04 21.71
N PRO A 135 -0.51 33.95 21.81
CA PRO A 135 -0.74 33.06 20.68
C PRO A 135 -1.36 33.78 19.47
N VAL A 136 -0.91 33.42 18.28
CA VAL A 136 -1.46 33.95 17.02
C VAL A 136 -2.72 33.16 16.65
N THR A 137 -3.82 33.86 16.37
CA THR A 137 -5.02 33.20 15.82
C THR A 137 -4.84 32.87 14.34
N ARG A 138 -5.60 31.91 13.82
CA ARG A 138 -5.57 31.56 12.40
C ARG A 138 -5.87 32.76 11.50
N ALA A 139 -6.83 33.61 11.89
CA ALA A 139 -7.15 34.84 11.15
C ALA A 139 -5.98 35.84 11.11
N GLU A 140 -5.29 36.02 12.23
CA GLU A 140 -4.11 36.87 12.30
C GLU A 140 -2.96 36.28 11.46
N MET A 141 -2.76 34.97 11.54
CA MET A 141 -1.75 34.26 10.74
C MET A 141 -1.98 34.41 9.25
N ALA A 142 -3.24 34.34 8.78
CA ALA A 142 -3.58 34.60 7.39
C ALA A 142 -3.09 35.97 6.95
N THR A 143 -3.29 37.00 7.77
CA THR A 143 -2.83 38.37 7.47
C THR A 143 -1.31 38.46 7.41
N PHE A 144 -0.60 37.82 8.35
CA PHE A 144 0.86 37.79 8.32
C PHE A 144 1.39 37.11 7.06
N LEU A 145 0.86 35.95 6.70
CA LEU A 145 1.28 35.19 5.52
C LEU A 145 0.93 35.90 4.21
N THR A 146 -0.27 36.48 4.07
CA THR A 146 -0.64 37.28 2.89
C THR A 146 0.34 38.42 2.66
N ARG A 147 0.71 39.15 3.72
CA ARG A 147 1.67 40.26 3.61
C ARG A 147 3.08 39.78 3.34
N ALA A 148 3.51 38.72 4.03
CA ALA A 148 4.87 38.20 3.91
C ALA A 148 5.13 37.60 2.52
N LEU A 149 4.13 36.93 1.93
CA LEU A 149 4.20 36.29 0.62
C LEU A 149 3.66 37.15 -0.53
N ASP A 150 3.25 38.39 -0.26
CA ASP A 150 2.63 39.33 -1.21
C ASP A 150 1.50 38.68 -2.05
N LEU A 151 0.60 37.97 -1.36
CA LEU A 151 -0.46 37.21 -2.04
C LEU A 151 -1.51 38.13 -2.65
N ALA A 152 -1.89 37.84 -3.88
CA ALA A 152 -2.97 38.55 -4.56
C ALA A 152 -4.30 38.34 -3.81
N PRO A 153 -5.12 39.40 -3.65
CA PRO A 153 -6.41 39.29 -3.00
C PRO A 153 -7.33 38.31 -3.73
N SER A 154 -8.26 37.74 -2.98
CA SER A 154 -9.32 36.88 -3.48
C SER A 154 -10.64 37.30 -2.86
N SER A 155 -11.69 37.30 -3.67
CA SER A 155 -13.08 37.50 -3.23
C SER A 155 -13.93 36.25 -3.45
N THR A 156 -13.31 35.12 -3.79
CA THR A 156 -13.99 33.82 -3.83
C THR A 156 -14.15 33.36 -2.40
N ASP A 157 -15.37 33.34 -1.92
CA ASP A 157 -15.71 32.79 -0.61
C ASP A 157 -15.61 31.25 -0.64
N ARG A 158 -14.69 30.74 0.17
CA ARG A 158 -14.43 29.30 0.35
C ARG A 158 -14.91 28.77 1.70
N PHE A 159 -15.18 29.62 2.69
CA PHE A 159 -15.35 29.21 4.09
C PHE A 159 -16.53 29.92 4.74
N SER A 160 -17.51 29.16 5.18
CA SER A 160 -18.76 29.69 5.73
C SER A 160 -18.66 30.38 7.11
N ASP A 161 -17.51 30.30 7.78
CA ASP A 161 -17.32 30.80 9.15
C ASP A 161 -16.36 31.99 9.26
N ASP A 162 -15.94 32.61 8.15
CA ASP A 162 -15.04 33.77 8.14
C ASP A 162 -15.66 35.10 7.69
N ASP A 163 -16.91 35.14 7.23
CA ASP A 163 -17.67 36.33 6.79
C ASP A 163 -17.69 37.52 7.78
N SER A 164 -17.50 37.26 9.07
CA SER A 164 -17.49 38.29 10.13
C SER A 164 -16.07 38.72 10.54
N SER A 165 -15.05 38.09 9.96
CA SER A 165 -13.65 38.33 10.30
C SER A 165 -13.12 39.54 9.54
N PRO A 166 -12.44 40.49 10.21
CA PRO A 166 -11.73 41.56 9.49
C PRO A 166 -10.55 41.03 8.63
N HIS A 167 -10.25 39.74 8.71
CA HIS A 167 -9.19 39.07 7.97
C HIS A 167 -9.68 38.22 6.80
N GLU A 168 -11.00 38.20 6.51
CA GLU A 168 -11.63 37.38 5.47
C GLU A 168 -10.87 37.42 4.13
N ALA A 169 -10.59 38.61 3.60
CA ALA A 169 -9.87 38.75 2.33
C ALA A 169 -8.48 38.07 2.32
N ASN A 170 -7.77 38.06 3.46
CA ASN A 170 -6.48 37.40 3.60
C ASN A 170 -6.65 35.87 3.70
N ILE A 171 -7.69 35.41 4.40
CA ILE A 171 -8.06 33.99 4.48
C ILE A 171 -8.36 33.45 3.09
N GLN A 172 -9.16 34.16 2.30
CA GLN A 172 -9.49 33.76 0.93
C GLN A 172 -8.27 33.80 0.01
N ALA A 173 -7.33 34.74 0.21
CA ALA A 173 -6.07 34.77 -0.52
C ALA A 173 -5.21 33.52 -0.24
N LEU A 174 -5.11 33.09 1.03
CA LEU A 174 -4.43 31.84 1.41
C LEU A 174 -5.09 30.62 0.75
N ALA A 175 -6.42 30.56 0.76
CA ALA A 175 -7.17 29.46 0.16
C ALA A 175 -6.98 29.39 -1.36
N LYS A 176 -6.94 30.54 -2.02
CA LYS A 176 -6.65 30.65 -3.46
C LYS A 176 -5.22 30.20 -3.79
N ALA A 177 -4.26 30.51 -2.92
CA ALA A 177 -2.87 30.07 -3.05
C ALA A 177 -2.65 28.60 -2.66
N GLY A 178 -3.67 27.89 -2.17
CA GLY A 178 -3.55 26.49 -1.73
C GLY A 178 -2.82 26.31 -0.39
N ILE A 179 -2.55 27.39 0.35
CA ILE A 179 -1.81 27.37 1.61
C ILE A 179 -2.67 26.76 2.73
N THR A 180 -3.97 27.04 2.71
CA THR A 180 -4.95 26.47 3.65
C THR A 180 -5.99 25.65 2.92
N LEU A 181 -6.42 24.55 3.53
CA LEU A 181 -7.55 23.74 3.07
C LEU A 181 -8.80 23.93 3.94
N GLY A 182 -8.68 24.51 5.13
CA GLY A 182 -9.78 24.57 6.12
C GLY A 182 -9.40 23.87 7.43
N CYS A 183 -10.37 23.71 8.33
CA CYS A 183 -10.17 23.13 9.67
C CYS A 183 -11.08 21.94 10.00
N ASN A 184 -12.00 21.56 9.11
CA ASN A 184 -13.01 20.52 9.38
C ASN A 184 -13.05 19.45 8.27
N PRO A 185 -12.00 18.62 8.16
CA PRO A 185 -12.00 17.53 7.20
C PRO A 185 -13.14 16.52 7.49
N PRO A 186 -13.66 15.82 6.47
CA PRO A 186 -13.26 15.93 5.06
C PRO A 186 -13.93 17.10 4.33
N THR A 187 -14.98 17.70 4.89
CA THR A 187 -15.81 18.73 4.22
C THR A 187 -15.03 20.00 3.92
N ASN A 188 -14.20 20.46 4.86
CA ASN A 188 -13.27 21.59 4.65
C ASN A 188 -13.95 22.91 4.21
N ASP A 189 -15.17 23.16 4.67
CA ASP A 189 -15.98 24.37 4.42
C ASP A 189 -15.91 25.41 5.55
N LYS A 190 -15.02 25.20 6.54
CA LYS A 190 -14.71 26.12 7.64
C LYS A 190 -13.22 26.42 7.76
N TYR A 191 -12.89 27.65 8.14
CA TYR A 191 -11.54 28.12 8.41
C TYR A 191 -11.16 28.12 9.89
N CYS A 192 -12.13 28.24 10.81
CA CYS A 192 -11.93 28.41 12.25
C CYS A 192 -11.08 29.66 12.63
N PRO A 193 -11.49 30.89 12.29
CA PRO A 193 -10.65 32.10 12.39
C PRO A 193 -10.11 32.40 13.79
N GLY A 194 -10.87 32.09 14.84
CA GLY A 194 -10.52 32.39 16.24
C GLY A 194 -9.62 31.37 16.93
N LYS A 195 -9.34 30.22 16.31
CA LYS A 195 -8.47 29.17 16.90
C LYS A 195 -7.01 29.64 16.86
N ALA A 196 -6.24 29.35 17.91
CA ALA A 196 -4.79 29.54 17.88
C ALA A 196 -4.12 28.57 16.90
N VAL A 197 -3.10 29.04 16.17
CA VAL A 197 -2.29 28.19 15.28
C VAL A 197 -1.34 27.35 16.11
N THR A 198 -1.34 26.03 15.91
CA THR A 198 -0.34 25.13 16.50
C THR A 198 0.96 25.18 15.70
N ARG A 199 2.08 24.77 16.31
CA ARG A 199 3.36 24.65 15.60
C ARG A 199 3.25 23.73 14.40
N ALA A 200 2.55 22.60 14.52
CA ALA A 200 2.28 21.70 13.40
C ALA A 200 1.51 22.37 12.24
N GLU A 201 0.44 23.11 12.53
CA GLU A 201 -0.30 23.86 11.51
C GLU A 201 0.58 24.94 10.84
N MET A 202 1.45 25.60 11.61
CA MET A 202 2.41 26.58 11.08
C MET A 202 3.40 25.95 10.10
N ALA A 203 3.89 24.74 10.37
CA ALA A 203 4.78 24.02 9.45
C ALA A 203 4.12 23.79 8.09
N THR A 204 2.87 23.32 8.06
CA THR A 204 2.14 23.12 6.81
C THR A 204 1.88 24.43 6.07
N PHE A 205 1.55 25.52 6.77
CA PHE A 205 1.39 26.83 6.12
C PHE A 205 2.68 27.30 5.46
N LEU A 206 3.83 27.16 6.13
CA LEU A 206 5.12 27.56 5.58
C LEU A 206 5.55 26.67 4.42
N MET A 207 5.50 25.34 4.58
CA MET A 207 5.85 24.41 3.51
C MET A 207 5.03 24.70 2.24
N ARG A 208 3.70 24.83 2.36
CA ARG A 208 2.84 25.15 1.21
C ARG A 208 3.09 26.55 0.65
N GLY A 209 3.25 27.55 1.52
CA GLY A 209 3.47 28.94 1.12
C GLY A 209 4.79 29.17 0.40
N LEU A 210 5.81 28.37 0.73
CA LEU A 210 7.14 28.43 0.12
C LEU A 210 7.30 27.45 -1.05
N GLY A 211 6.34 26.54 -1.25
CA GLY A 211 6.44 25.47 -2.26
C GLY A 211 7.57 24.49 -1.97
N LEU A 212 7.82 24.18 -0.68
CA LEU A 212 8.77 23.14 -0.30
C LEU A 212 8.16 21.77 -0.57
N ASP A 213 8.97 20.84 -1.07
CA ASP A 213 8.58 19.45 -1.20
C ASP A 213 8.42 18.83 0.20
N PRO A 214 7.33 18.08 0.46
CA PRO A 214 7.16 17.38 1.73
C PRO A 214 8.25 16.33 1.89
N ILE A 215 8.88 16.27 3.06
CA ILE A 215 9.84 15.21 3.40
C ILE A 215 9.11 14.19 4.23
N VAL A 216 8.85 13.00 3.70
CA VAL A 216 8.22 11.92 4.47
C VAL A 216 9.35 11.13 5.15
N PRO A 217 9.47 11.17 6.49
CA PRO A 217 10.44 10.32 7.19
C PRO A 217 10.19 8.86 6.88
N LEU A 218 11.27 8.08 6.89
CA LEU A 218 11.13 6.65 6.97
C LEU A 218 10.37 6.31 8.27
N PRO A 219 9.42 5.38 8.19
CA PRO A 219 8.65 4.96 9.34
C PRO A 219 9.58 4.42 10.44
N PRO A 220 9.17 4.51 11.72
CA PRO A 220 9.99 4.07 12.83
C PRO A 220 10.35 2.60 12.69
N THR A 221 11.60 2.25 13.00
CA THR A 221 12.02 0.85 13.00
C THR A 221 11.21 0.04 14.03
N PRO A 222 10.65 -1.12 13.66
CA PRO A 222 9.96 -1.98 14.62
C PRO A 222 10.88 -2.32 15.80
N VAL A 223 10.38 -2.13 17.02
CA VAL A 223 11.14 -2.38 18.26
C VAL A 223 11.22 -3.89 18.48
N ASP A 224 12.36 -4.55 18.19
CA ASP A 224 12.65 -5.98 18.48
C ASP A 224 11.38 -6.84 18.66
N ASN A 225 10.67 -7.08 17.57
CA ASN A 225 9.34 -7.68 17.60
C ASN A 225 9.39 -9.16 17.23
N ASP A 226 8.89 -10.00 18.13
CA ASP A 226 8.66 -11.41 17.83
C ASP A 226 7.45 -11.57 16.89
N PRO A 227 7.59 -12.26 15.75
CA PRO A 227 6.44 -12.59 14.90
C PRO A 227 5.46 -13.52 15.64
N ALA A 228 4.24 -13.71 15.12
CA ALA A 228 3.33 -14.70 15.70
C ALA A 228 3.92 -16.12 15.61
N LEU A 229 3.31 -17.07 16.32
CA LEU A 229 3.83 -18.42 16.39
C LEU A 229 3.85 -19.12 15.03
N ILE A 230 2.86 -18.86 14.16
CA ILE A 230 2.77 -19.49 12.84
C ILE A 230 3.40 -18.62 11.75
N ALA A 231 4.32 -19.23 10.99
CA ALA A 231 4.99 -18.65 9.82
C ALA A 231 4.29 -19.00 8.49
N ARG A 232 3.64 -20.16 8.40
CA ARG A 232 2.89 -20.66 7.24
C ARG A 232 1.90 -21.74 7.63
N TYR A 233 0.81 -21.86 6.89
CA TYR A 233 -0.14 -22.97 7.00
C TYR A 233 -0.75 -23.32 5.64
N HIS A 234 -1.18 -24.57 5.46
CA HIS A 234 -2.00 -25.05 4.35
C HIS A 234 -2.62 -26.41 4.68
N VAL A 235 -3.65 -26.79 3.94
CA VAL A 235 -4.18 -28.15 3.91
C VAL A 235 -3.89 -28.81 2.55
N MET A 236 -3.82 -30.13 2.58
CA MET A 236 -3.74 -30.98 1.39
C MET A 236 -5.16 -31.38 0.97
N ASP A 237 -5.61 -30.94 -0.20
CA ASP A 237 -6.83 -31.43 -0.85
C ASP A 237 -6.47 -32.58 -1.78
N VAL A 238 -7.06 -33.74 -1.57
CA VAL A 238 -6.73 -34.97 -2.30
C VAL A 238 -8.00 -35.50 -2.94
N ASN A 239 -8.02 -35.59 -4.27
CA ASN A 239 -9.09 -36.25 -5.03
C ASN A 239 -8.52 -37.43 -5.84
N GLU A 240 -9.40 -38.20 -6.48
CA GLU A 240 -9.04 -39.45 -7.19
C GLU A 240 -7.98 -39.28 -8.30
N SER A 241 -7.69 -38.05 -8.75
CA SER A 241 -6.77 -37.74 -9.85
C SER A 241 -5.70 -36.69 -9.53
N SER A 242 -5.69 -36.09 -8.32
CA SER A 242 -4.73 -35.05 -7.95
C SER A 242 -4.66 -34.78 -6.44
N SER A 243 -3.47 -34.41 -5.95
CA SER A 243 -3.26 -33.74 -4.66
C SER A 243 -2.92 -32.27 -4.90
N ALA A 244 -3.67 -31.35 -4.31
CA ALA A 244 -3.46 -29.90 -4.40
C ALA A 244 -3.25 -29.30 -3.01
N ILE A 245 -2.29 -28.39 -2.89
CA ILE A 245 -2.15 -27.55 -1.70
C ILE A 245 -3.22 -26.48 -1.78
N THR A 246 -3.94 -26.27 -0.68
CA THR A 246 -4.91 -25.20 -0.55
C THR A 246 -4.84 -24.51 0.81
N VAL A 247 -5.13 -23.22 0.81
CA VAL A 247 -5.33 -22.39 1.99
C VAL A 247 -6.76 -21.87 2.09
N TRP A 248 -7.63 -22.30 1.16
CA TRP A 248 -9.03 -21.91 1.11
C TRP A 248 -9.67 -22.14 2.48
N ASP A 249 -10.26 -21.07 3.01
CA ASP A 249 -11.05 -21.07 4.24
C ASP A 249 -10.26 -21.44 5.50
N MET A 250 -8.95 -21.25 5.50
CA MET A 250 -8.15 -21.34 6.73
C MET A 250 -7.96 -19.96 7.36
N GLN A 251 -8.12 -19.87 8.67
CA GLN A 251 -7.95 -18.64 9.44
C GLN A 251 -7.07 -18.85 10.66
N TYR A 252 -6.28 -17.83 10.97
CA TYR A 252 -5.41 -17.81 12.14
C TYR A 252 -5.59 -16.49 12.91
N TRP A 253 -5.93 -16.61 14.19
CA TRP A 253 -6.13 -15.49 15.10
C TRP A 253 -5.19 -15.61 16.30
N PRO A 254 -4.01 -14.95 16.27
CA PRO A 254 -3.13 -14.96 17.41
C PRO A 254 -3.77 -14.25 18.61
N ARG A 255 -3.50 -14.76 19.81
CA ARG A 255 -3.90 -14.19 21.10
C ARG A 255 -5.40 -13.97 21.28
N SER A 256 -6.22 -14.71 20.53
CA SER A 256 -7.62 -14.34 20.32
C SER A 256 -8.63 -15.31 20.91
N MET A 257 -8.21 -16.49 21.38
CA MET A 257 -9.12 -17.48 21.96
C MET A 257 -9.88 -16.88 23.16
N ARG A 258 -11.21 -16.73 23.02
CA ARG A 258 -12.09 -16.16 24.05
C ARG A 258 -13.55 -16.48 23.75
N ALA A 259 -14.40 -16.38 24.76
CA ALA A 259 -15.85 -16.43 24.58
C ALA A 259 -16.32 -15.37 23.56
N GLY A 260 -17.18 -15.78 22.63
CA GLY A 260 -17.72 -14.97 21.55
C GLY A 260 -16.85 -14.89 20.29
N LEU A 261 -15.64 -15.48 20.27
CA LEU A 261 -14.86 -15.60 19.04
C LEU A 261 -15.61 -16.51 18.05
N ASP A 262 -15.87 -16.02 16.85
CA ASP A 262 -16.36 -16.84 15.74
C ASP A 262 -15.17 -17.49 15.04
N VAL A 263 -15.13 -18.82 15.04
CA VAL A 263 -14.08 -19.63 14.42
C VAL A 263 -14.55 -20.28 13.11
N ASP A 264 -15.76 -19.96 12.64
CA ASP A 264 -16.20 -20.37 11.31
C ASP A 264 -15.78 -19.35 10.24
N PRO A 265 -14.99 -19.76 9.24
CA PRO A 265 -14.60 -18.86 8.17
C PRO A 265 -15.65 -18.65 7.09
N ASP A 266 -16.74 -19.43 7.09
CA ASP A 266 -17.86 -19.24 6.17
C ASP A 266 -18.84 -18.19 6.71
N PRO A 267 -19.06 -17.05 6.03
CA PRO A 267 -20.01 -16.02 6.47
C PRO A 267 -21.48 -16.45 6.45
N SER A 268 -21.82 -17.60 5.84
CA SER A 268 -23.18 -18.15 5.88
C SER A 268 -23.46 -19.03 7.10
N SER A 269 -22.42 -19.29 7.89
CA SER A 269 -22.44 -20.11 9.10
C SER A 269 -21.67 -19.39 10.21
N VAL A 270 -21.86 -19.84 11.45
CA VAL A 270 -21.22 -19.27 12.64
C VAL A 270 -20.87 -20.44 13.54
N ALA A 271 -19.64 -20.43 14.07
CA ALA A 271 -19.19 -21.37 15.09
C ALA A 271 -18.49 -20.60 16.21
N LYS A 272 -19.18 -20.36 17.32
CA LYS A 272 -18.68 -19.53 18.40
C LYS A 272 -18.02 -20.35 19.49
N ILE A 273 -16.91 -19.83 19.99
CA ILE A 273 -16.35 -20.24 21.27
C ILE A 273 -17.29 -19.72 22.37
N ASP A 274 -17.92 -20.61 23.12
CA ASP A 274 -18.74 -20.22 24.27
C ASP A 274 -17.88 -19.98 25.50
N ASP A 275 -16.89 -20.85 25.72
CA ASP A 275 -15.92 -20.74 26.80
C ASP A 275 -14.57 -21.36 26.37
N ALA A 276 -13.51 -20.57 26.54
CA ALA A 276 -12.14 -20.94 26.20
C ALA A 276 -11.43 -21.73 27.31
N GLY A 277 -11.97 -21.78 28.53
CA GLY A 277 -11.35 -22.43 29.66
C GLY A 277 -9.93 -21.92 29.92
N VAL A 278 -9.00 -22.86 30.14
CA VAL A 278 -7.56 -22.55 30.37
C VAL A 278 -6.84 -22.04 29.12
N TYR A 279 -7.46 -22.14 27.95
CA TYR A 279 -6.88 -21.73 26.66
C TYR A 279 -7.21 -20.27 26.31
N SER A 280 -7.76 -19.49 27.24
CA SER A 280 -8.04 -18.08 27.01
C SER A 280 -6.75 -17.33 26.63
N GLY A 281 -6.82 -16.56 25.54
CA GLY A 281 -5.69 -15.81 25.00
C GLY A 281 -4.72 -16.66 24.18
N TRP A 282 -4.93 -17.96 23.99
CA TRP A 282 -4.13 -18.74 23.05
C TRP A 282 -4.44 -18.31 21.60
N ASP A 283 -3.50 -18.62 20.70
CA ASP A 283 -3.73 -18.46 19.27
C ASP A 283 -4.69 -19.55 18.77
N VAL A 284 -5.49 -19.24 17.76
CA VAL A 284 -6.43 -20.18 17.14
C VAL A 284 -6.12 -20.30 15.66
N LEU A 285 -5.88 -21.51 15.17
CA LEU A 285 -5.85 -21.86 13.74
C LEU A 285 -7.04 -22.78 13.44
N ALA A 286 -7.92 -22.35 12.54
CA ALA A 286 -9.12 -23.08 12.16
C ALA A 286 -9.22 -23.26 10.64
N PRO A 287 -9.51 -24.48 10.14
CA PRO A 287 -10.04 -24.70 8.80
C PRO A 287 -11.53 -24.36 8.73
N SER A 288 -12.14 -24.34 7.54
CA SER A 288 -13.60 -24.26 7.37
C SER A 288 -14.32 -25.28 8.22
N THR A 289 -15.24 -24.81 9.07
CA THR A 289 -15.92 -25.69 10.02
C THR A 289 -17.21 -26.28 9.45
N ARG A 290 -17.74 -25.78 8.30
CA ARG A 290 -19.04 -26.25 7.74
C ARG A 290 -19.19 -26.40 6.21
N TRP A 291 -18.16 -26.66 5.39
CA TRP A 291 -18.38 -27.11 3.99
C TRP A 291 -17.41 -28.21 3.48
N GLU A 292 -18.02 -29.31 3.02
CA GLU A 292 -17.57 -30.43 2.16
C GLU A 292 -16.06 -30.63 1.87
N PHE A 293 -15.28 -31.20 2.79
CA PHE A 293 -14.12 -31.99 2.35
C PHE A 293 -14.61 -33.35 1.83
N LYS A 294 -14.97 -33.39 0.54
CA LYS A 294 -15.62 -34.56 -0.09
C LYS A 294 -14.73 -35.80 -0.20
N ASN A 295 -13.41 -35.67 -0.01
CA ASN A 295 -12.44 -36.76 -0.13
C ASN A 295 -11.28 -36.58 0.87
N LEU A 296 -11.54 -36.77 2.17
CA LEU A 296 -10.44 -36.85 3.14
C LEU A 296 -9.78 -38.23 3.01
N GLY A 297 -8.62 -38.26 2.35
CA GLY A 297 -7.75 -39.45 2.34
C GLY A 297 -7.28 -39.81 3.75
N PRO A 298 -6.74 -41.03 3.95
CA PRO A 298 -6.15 -41.49 5.21
C PRO A 298 -4.80 -40.80 5.54
N ASP A 299 -4.60 -39.59 5.02
CA ASP A 299 -3.32 -38.91 5.04
C ASP A 299 -3.06 -38.30 6.43
N ALA A 300 -2.00 -38.80 7.07
CA ALA A 300 -1.52 -38.34 8.37
C ALA A 300 -0.90 -36.92 8.34
N ASP A 301 -0.93 -36.25 7.19
CA ASP A 301 -0.32 -34.95 6.92
C ASP A 301 -1.26 -33.97 6.20
N TRP A 302 -2.57 -34.13 6.42
CA TRP A 302 -3.63 -33.28 5.89
C TRP A 302 -3.44 -31.79 6.18
N LEU A 303 -3.18 -31.41 7.44
CA LEU A 303 -2.93 -30.03 7.84
C LEU A 303 -1.45 -29.84 8.16
N ARG A 304 -0.83 -28.85 7.50
CA ARG A 304 0.56 -28.47 7.75
C ARG A 304 0.64 -27.02 8.16
N PHE A 305 1.44 -26.75 9.18
CA PHE A 305 1.83 -25.39 9.54
C PHE A 305 3.29 -25.36 9.99
N THR A 306 3.90 -24.18 10.07
CA THR A 306 5.28 -24.02 10.50
C THR A 306 5.37 -23.03 11.63
N LEU A 307 6.06 -23.43 12.68
CA LEU A 307 6.28 -22.63 13.87
C LEU A 307 7.56 -21.80 13.72
N ASN A 308 7.46 -20.50 13.99
CA ASN A 308 8.61 -19.59 14.06
C ASN A 308 9.53 -19.95 15.24
N ARG A 309 8.99 -20.53 16.31
CA ARG A 309 9.70 -20.91 17.54
C ARG A 309 9.01 -22.09 18.24
N PRO A 310 9.65 -22.78 19.20
CA PRO A 310 9.03 -23.87 19.94
C PRO A 310 7.72 -23.43 20.62
N ALA A 311 6.69 -24.27 20.54
CA ALA A 311 5.33 -23.93 20.98
C ALA A 311 4.63 -25.13 21.62
N GLN A 312 3.67 -24.84 22.49
CA GLN A 312 2.68 -25.82 22.94
C GLN A 312 1.53 -25.83 21.92
N VAL A 313 1.17 -27.02 21.43
CA VAL A 313 0.07 -27.18 20.46
C VAL A 313 -1.03 -28.01 21.11
N ALA A 314 -2.26 -27.51 21.04
CA ALA A 314 -3.46 -28.22 21.45
C ALA A 314 -4.39 -28.48 20.25
N VAL A 315 -5.08 -29.61 20.25
CA VAL A 315 -6.12 -29.95 19.28
C VAL A 315 -7.45 -30.06 20.02
N ALA A 316 -8.37 -29.13 19.75
CA ALA A 316 -9.74 -29.21 20.22
C ALA A 316 -10.53 -30.11 19.26
N TRP A 317 -10.73 -31.36 19.66
CA TRP A 317 -11.15 -32.45 18.78
C TRP A 317 -12.67 -32.54 18.62
N ARG A 318 -13.15 -32.34 17.39
CA ARG A 318 -14.58 -32.41 17.02
C ARG A 318 -14.94 -33.62 16.14
N GLY A 319 -13.96 -34.46 15.79
CA GLY A 319 -14.15 -35.59 14.88
C GLY A 319 -14.88 -36.82 15.46
N GLY A 320 -15.25 -36.80 16.75
CA GLY A 320 -15.93 -37.92 17.42
C GLY A 320 -15.00 -39.08 17.80
N LEU A 321 -15.57 -40.23 18.16
CA LEU A 321 -14.82 -41.44 18.55
C LEU A 321 -14.96 -42.56 17.52
N PRO A 322 -13.97 -43.47 17.41
CA PRO A 322 -12.70 -43.50 18.15
C PRO A 322 -11.70 -42.43 17.68
N LEU A 323 -10.75 -42.05 18.55
CA LEU A 323 -9.70 -41.10 18.19
C LEU A 323 -8.75 -41.69 17.13
N PRO A 324 -8.25 -40.88 16.18
CA PRO A 324 -7.25 -41.32 15.23
C PRO A 324 -5.90 -41.59 15.93
N THR A 325 -5.11 -42.49 15.35
CA THR A 325 -3.84 -42.94 15.94
C THR A 325 -2.84 -41.81 16.17
N TRP A 326 -2.81 -40.82 15.26
CA TRP A 326 -1.91 -39.67 15.36
C TRP A 326 -2.21 -38.79 16.59
N LEU A 327 -3.50 -38.70 17.00
CA LEU A 327 -3.96 -37.91 18.13
C LEU A 327 -3.99 -38.72 19.43
N GLY A 328 -4.26 -40.02 19.36
CA GLY A 328 -4.36 -40.89 20.54
C GLY A 328 -3.06 -41.01 21.37
N SER A 329 -1.93 -40.50 20.86
CA SER A 329 -0.65 -40.43 21.57
C SER A 329 -0.40 -39.10 22.30
N TRP A 330 -1.32 -38.14 22.18
CA TRP A 330 -1.21 -36.82 22.82
C TRP A 330 -1.84 -36.83 24.22
N ASP A 331 -1.40 -35.91 25.06
CA ASP A 331 -1.88 -35.82 26.44
C ASP A 331 -3.28 -35.23 26.48
N SER A 332 -4.21 -35.86 27.20
CA SER A 332 -5.55 -35.30 27.40
C SER A 332 -5.46 -34.11 28.38
N ALA A 333 -5.95 -32.95 27.95
CA ALA A 333 -5.69 -31.67 28.62
C ALA A 333 -6.96 -30.86 29.01
N GLY A 334 -8.14 -31.47 28.92
CA GLY A 334 -9.40 -30.87 29.36
C GLY A 334 -10.37 -30.62 28.21
N PHE A 335 -11.13 -29.53 28.30
CA PHE A 335 -12.22 -29.22 27.38
C PHE A 335 -12.32 -27.72 27.07
N VAL A 336 -12.87 -27.42 25.90
CA VAL A 336 -13.41 -26.11 25.53
C VAL A 336 -14.88 -26.27 25.12
N TYR A 337 -15.62 -25.16 25.06
CA TYR A 337 -17.03 -25.16 24.71
C TYR A 337 -17.24 -24.37 23.41
N VAL A 338 -17.83 -25.02 22.41
CA VAL A 338 -18.01 -24.47 21.05
C VAL A 338 -19.41 -24.80 20.56
N ASP A 339 -20.20 -23.79 20.18
CA ASP A 339 -21.58 -23.96 19.70
C ASP A 339 -22.49 -24.82 20.63
N GLY A 340 -22.26 -24.78 21.94
CA GLY A 340 -22.95 -25.58 22.94
C GLY A 340 -22.38 -26.98 23.14
N ASP A 341 -21.41 -27.41 22.32
CA ASP A 341 -20.74 -28.70 22.44
C ASP A 341 -19.57 -28.63 23.42
N THR A 342 -19.39 -29.71 24.19
CA THR A 342 -18.19 -29.92 25.02
C THR A 342 -17.13 -30.64 24.19
N VAL A 343 -16.03 -29.94 23.88
CA VAL A 343 -15.00 -30.40 22.95
C VAL A 343 -13.73 -30.79 23.72
N PRO A 344 -13.29 -32.07 23.69
CA PRO A 344 -12.07 -32.51 24.35
C PRO A 344 -10.82 -31.92 23.70
N VAL A 345 -9.83 -31.56 24.51
CA VAL A 345 -8.55 -31.01 24.05
C VAL A 345 -7.41 -31.98 24.35
N TYR A 346 -6.50 -32.13 23.37
CA TYR A 346 -5.30 -32.93 23.47
C TYR A 346 -4.06 -32.09 23.16
N GLU A 347 -2.99 -32.29 23.90
CA GLU A 347 -1.82 -31.41 23.89
C GLU A 347 -0.50 -32.12 23.60
N LYS A 348 0.41 -31.40 22.96
CA LYS A 348 1.79 -31.84 22.69
C LYS A 348 2.71 -30.65 22.41
N ALA A 349 3.92 -30.71 22.96
CA ALA A 349 4.97 -29.74 22.67
C ALA A 349 5.64 -30.01 21.31
N PHE A 350 5.90 -28.95 20.55
CA PHE A 350 6.64 -29.01 19.29
C PHE A 350 7.83 -28.05 19.30
N GLY A 351 8.91 -28.45 18.62
CA GLY A 351 10.01 -27.54 18.30
C GLY A 351 9.62 -26.55 17.21
N ALA A 352 10.50 -25.59 16.94
CA ALA A 352 10.37 -24.74 15.76
C ALA A 352 10.41 -25.57 14.46
N GLY A 353 9.77 -25.10 13.40
CA GLY A 353 9.70 -25.79 12.12
C GLY A 353 8.33 -26.39 11.81
N GLU A 354 8.31 -27.33 10.87
CA GLU A 354 7.06 -27.87 10.31
C GLU A 354 6.35 -28.84 11.26
N VAL A 355 5.04 -28.62 11.43
CA VAL A 355 4.11 -29.49 12.14
C VAL A 355 3.12 -30.07 11.13
N LYS A 356 2.85 -31.37 11.25
CA LYS A 356 1.94 -32.12 10.38
C LYS A 356 0.87 -32.80 11.25
N LEU A 357 -0.39 -32.54 10.94
CA LEU A 357 -1.55 -33.12 11.61
C LEU A 357 -2.39 -33.90 10.61
N GLY A 358 -2.91 -35.05 11.03
CA GLY A 358 -3.73 -35.93 10.18
C GLY A 358 -5.17 -35.44 10.03
N SER A 359 -5.89 -36.07 9.10
CA SER A 359 -7.31 -35.78 8.85
C SER A 359 -8.24 -36.35 9.94
N VAL A 360 -9.53 -35.99 9.85
CA VAL A 360 -10.63 -36.66 10.59
C VAL A 360 -11.04 -37.95 9.85
N GLU A 361 -10.19 -38.99 9.92
CA GLU A 361 -10.29 -40.23 9.14
C GLU A 361 -11.66 -40.97 9.17
N GLY A 362 -11.93 -41.74 8.10
CA GLY A 362 -12.76 -42.95 8.17
C GLY A 362 -14.28 -42.79 8.03
N HIS A 363 -14.77 -41.61 7.66
CA HIS A 363 -16.21 -41.36 7.62
C HIS A 363 -16.63 -40.68 6.32
N THR A 364 -17.46 -41.35 5.52
CA THR A 364 -18.19 -40.72 4.41
C THR A 364 -19.30 -39.83 4.98
N GLY A 365 -19.25 -38.51 4.77
CA GLY A 365 -20.31 -37.57 5.16
C GLY A 365 -19.82 -36.33 5.91
N TRP A 366 -20.77 -35.46 6.30
CA TRP A 366 -20.53 -34.16 6.95
C TRP A 366 -19.93 -34.29 8.36
N ARG A 367 -18.81 -33.60 8.62
CA ARG A 367 -18.12 -33.58 9.93
C ARG A 367 -17.53 -32.21 10.23
N ASP A 368 -17.55 -31.85 11.51
CA ASP A 368 -16.86 -30.67 12.01
C ASP A 368 -15.36 -30.95 12.10
N MET A 369 -14.56 -30.02 11.59
CA MET A 369 -13.10 -30.08 11.71
C MET A 369 -12.64 -29.68 13.13
N TYR A 370 -11.47 -30.18 13.53
CA TYR A 370 -10.85 -29.77 14.80
C TYR A 370 -10.24 -28.37 14.71
N LEU A 371 -10.11 -27.70 15.86
CA LEU A 371 -9.36 -26.45 15.98
C LEU A 371 -7.95 -26.75 16.48
N VAL A 372 -6.97 -25.96 16.03
CA VAL A 372 -5.62 -25.99 16.57
C VAL A 372 -5.41 -24.75 17.44
N LEU A 373 -5.02 -24.96 18.69
CA LEU A 373 -4.70 -23.92 19.65
C LEU A 373 -3.20 -23.87 19.86
N LEU A 374 -2.61 -22.67 19.93
CA LEU A 374 -1.16 -22.52 20.10
C LEU A 374 -0.81 -21.52 21.20
N ALA A 375 0.22 -21.86 21.96
CA ALA A 375 0.81 -21.02 23.00
C ALA A 375 2.33 -21.10 22.94
N GLU A 376 3.00 -20.19 23.65
CA GLU A 376 4.42 -20.32 23.91
C GLU A 376 4.73 -21.67 24.55
N SER A 377 5.97 -22.15 24.44
CA SER A 377 6.39 -23.44 25.04
C SER A 377 6.15 -23.56 26.56
N SER A 378 5.90 -22.44 27.25
CA SER A 378 5.51 -22.39 28.66
C SER A 378 4.01 -22.65 28.91
N GLY A 379 3.17 -22.73 27.87
CA GLY A 379 1.72 -22.78 27.97
C GLY A 379 1.03 -21.42 28.12
N GLU A 380 1.80 -20.32 28.08
CA GLU A 380 1.27 -18.96 28.13
C GLU A 380 0.85 -18.47 26.72
N PRO A 381 -0.16 -17.58 26.63
CA PRO A 381 -0.49 -16.87 25.39
C PRO A 381 0.73 -16.33 24.63
N SER A 382 0.66 -16.32 23.30
CA SER A 382 1.77 -15.79 22.49
C SER A 382 2.07 -14.33 22.81
N VAL A 383 3.35 -13.96 22.75
CA VAL A 383 3.80 -12.61 23.16
C VAL A 383 3.13 -11.52 22.31
N LYS A 384 2.66 -10.46 22.96
CA LYS A 384 2.14 -9.27 22.27
C LYS A 384 3.32 -8.42 21.75
N PRO A 385 3.34 -8.04 20.46
CA PRO A 385 4.36 -7.14 19.92
C PRO A 385 4.39 -5.77 20.60
N LYS A 386 5.55 -5.13 20.60
CA LYS A 386 5.71 -3.75 21.10
C LYS A 386 5.31 -2.75 20.00
N THR A 387 4.68 -1.67 20.40
CA THR A 387 4.33 -0.55 19.51
C THR A 387 5.24 0.65 19.81
N PRO A 388 5.77 1.35 18.79
CA PRO A 388 6.49 2.60 18.98
C PRO A 388 5.66 3.63 19.76
N ASN A 389 6.32 4.45 20.59
CA ASN A 389 5.64 5.47 21.37
C ASN A 389 4.96 6.51 20.46
N GLY A 390 3.73 6.93 20.81
CA GLY A 390 2.99 7.93 20.04
C GLY A 390 2.13 7.36 18.90
N TYR A 391 2.34 6.10 18.51
CA TYR A 391 1.59 5.46 17.42
C TYR A 391 0.37 4.66 17.90
N PRO A 392 -0.71 4.58 17.10
CA PRO A 392 -1.84 3.70 17.38
C PRO A 392 -1.40 2.24 17.49
N VAL A 393 -1.84 1.56 18.55
CA VAL A 393 -1.55 0.13 18.79
C VAL A 393 -2.34 -0.73 17.78
N PRO A 394 -1.68 -1.50 16.91
CA PRO A 394 -2.35 -2.42 16.00
C PRO A 394 -3.13 -3.51 16.76
N ALA A 395 -4.23 -3.98 16.16
CA ALA A 395 -5.06 -5.05 16.72
C ALA A 395 -5.23 -6.20 15.74
N VAL A 396 -5.29 -7.42 16.27
CA VAL A 396 -5.43 -8.66 15.50
C VAL A 396 -6.75 -8.64 14.72
N GLY A 397 -6.69 -8.89 13.41
CA GLY A 397 -7.84 -8.91 12.51
C GLY A 397 -8.45 -7.53 12.20
N ALA A 398 -8.00 -6.46 12.85
CA ALA A 398 -8.44 -5.10 12.57
C ALA A 398 -7.62 -4.48 11.42
N PRO A 399 -8.10 -3.40 10.78
CA PRO A 399 -7.30 -2.64 9.84
C PRO A 399 -5.97 -2.17 10.44
N CYS A 400 -4.88 -2.32 9.70
CA CYS A 400 -3.58 -1.80 10.11
C CYS A 400 -3.61 -0.27 10.18
N PRO A 401 -3.02 0.34 11.23
CA PRO A 401 -2.71 1.76 11.23
C PRO A 401 -1.77 2.11 10.06
N SER A 402 -1.87 3.33 9.52
CA SER A 402 -1.09 3.77 8.36
C SER A 402 0.41 3.60 8.54
N TRP A 403 0.94 3.90 9.73
CA TRP A 403 2.37 3.76 10.02
C TRP A 403 2.90 2.33 9.84
N VAL A 404 2.07 1.30 10.02
CA VAL A 404 2.45 -0.10 9.78
C VAL A 404 2.53 -0.37 8.28
N HIS A 405 1.61 0.21 7.49
CA HIS A 405 1.64 0.11 6.04
C HIS A 405 2.86 0.83 5.46
N ASP A 406 3.22 1.98 6.03
CA ASP A 406 4.33 2.79 5.56
C ASP A 406 5.70 2.10 5.80
N LEU A 407 5.79 1.10 6.71
CA LEU A 407 6.97 0.23 6.89
C LEU A 407 7.41 -0.47 5.60
N TYR A 408 6.50 -0.62 4.63
CA TYR A 408 6.74 -1.33 3.39
C TYR A 408 7.04 -0.37 2.25
N TRP A 409 8.32 -0.01 2.14
CA TRP A 409 8.83 0.82 1.07
C TRP A 409 10.11 0.21 0.47
N THR A 410 10.48 0.69 -0.72
CA THR A 410 11.75 0.39 -1.38
C THR A 410 12.27 1.61 -2.09
N GLU A 411 13.58 1.71 -2.26
CA GLU A 411 14.20 2.73 -3.09
C GLU A 411 13.93 2.44 -4.58
N GLY A 412 13.54 3.47 -5.32
CA GLY A 412 13.37 3.43 -6.77
C GLY A 412 14.69 3.62 -7.53
N PRO A 413 14.71 3.40 -8.86
CA PRO A 413 15.91 3.62 -9.69
C PRO A 413 16.48 5.05 -9.67
N ASP A 414 15.71 6.03 -9.20
CA ASP A 414 16.10 7.43 -9.00
C ASP A 414 16.62 7.75 -7.60
N GLY A 415 16.58 6.79 -6.67
CA GLY A 415 16.98 6.98 -5.27
C GLY A 415 15.85 7.44 -4.35
N ASP A 416 14.64 7.65 -4.88
CA ASP A 416 13.50 8.10 -4.08
C ASP A 416 12.77 6.91 -3.43
N PRO A 417 12.16 7.09 -2.24
CA PRO A 417 11.40 6.04 -1.58
C PRO A 417 10.01 5.86 -2.21
N TYR A 418 9.64 4.63 -2.50
CA TYR A 418 8.32 4.26 -3.00
C TYR A 418 7.68 3.18 -2.15
N GLY A 419 6.35 3.22 -2.00
CA GLY A 419 5.59 2.10 -1.46
C GLY A 419 5.85 0.82 -2.28
N THR A 420 5.94 -0.31 -1.59
CA THR A 420 6.20 -1.61 -2.21
C THR A 420 5.32 -2.71 -1.63
N TRP A 421 5.63 -3.96 -1.99
CA TRP A 421 4.92 -5.15 -1.54
C TRP A 421 4.90 -5.25 -0.01
N HIS A 422 3.72 -5.56 0.52
CA HIS A 422 3.52 -6.03 1.89
C HIS A 422 2.65 -7.30 1.87
N PRO A 423 2.78 -8.19 2.88
CA PRO A 423 1.84 -9.29 3.03
C PRO A 423 0.45 -8.72 3.33
N GLN A 424 -0.61 -9.47 3.04
CA GLN A 424 -1.99 -9.01 3.28
C GLN A 424 -2.28 -8.74 4.78
N ILE A 425 -1.67 -9.54 5.64
CA ILE A 425 -1.71 -9.42 7.09
C ILE A 425 -0.29 -9.18 7.56
N ASP A 426 -0.11 -8.18 8.41
CA ASP A 426 1.20 -7.86 8.96
C ASP A 426 1.75 -9.03 9.81
N PRO A 427 2.98 -9.49 9.55
CA PRO A 427 3.57 -10.68 10.17
C PRO A 427 4.23 -10.38 11.52
N VAL A 428 3.88 -9.26 12.16
CA VAL A 428 4.22 -8.95 13.55
C VAL A 428 2.95 -8.71 14.37
N TYR A 429 2.12 -7.79 13.90
CA TYR A 429 0.95 -7.26 14.58
C TYR A 429 -0.35 -7.99 14.28
N TRP A 430 -0.42 -8.72 13.16
CA TRP A 430 -1.61 -9.43 12.69
C TRP A 430 -2.83 -8.52 12.46
N CYS A 431 -2.58 -7.25 12.19
CA CYS A 431 -3.56 -6.37 11.57
C CYS A 431 -3.63 -6.66 10.06
N SER A 432 -4.72 -6.25 9.42
CA SER A 432 -4.95 -6.43 7.99
C SER A 432 -4.83 -5.12 7.23
N PHE A 433 -4.17 -5.12 6.07
CA PHE A 433 -4.12 -3.92 5.22
C PHE A 433 -5.40 -3.70 4.40
N GLY A 434 -6.38 -4.62 4.47
CA GLY A 434 -7.63 -4.54 3.71
C GLY A 434 -7.49 -4.81 2.21
N HIS A 435 -6.27 -4.91 1.70
CA HIS A 435 -5.91 -5.25 0.33
C HIS A 435 -4.70 -6.18 0.30
N GLU A 436 -4.44 -6.78 -0.86
CA GLU A 436 -3.34 -7.72 -1.06
C GLU A 436 -2.53 -7.34 -2.30
N HIS A 437 -1.28 -7.75 -2.35
CA HIS A 437 -0.36 -7.52 -3.47
C HIS A 437 0.07 -8.80 -4.18
N GLY A 438 -0.46 -9.97 -3.83
CA GLY A 438 -0.04 -11.24 -4.39
C GLY A 438 1.33 -11.68 -3.89
N SER A 439 2.12 -12.27 -4.77
CA SER A 439 3.38 -12.94 -4.42
C SER A 439 4.40 -12.05 -3.75
N ASN A 440 5.07 -12.60 -2.74
CA ASN A 440 6.21 -11.97 -2.09
C ASN A 440 7.44 -11.93 -3.05
N PRO A 441 8.02 -10.75 -3.31
CA PRO A 441 9.24 -10.58 -4.10
C PRO A 441 10.41 -11.49 -3.71
N SER A 442 10.55 -11.80 -2.42
CA SER A 442 11.65 -12.62 -1.88
C SER A 442 11.60 -14.10 -2.30
N LEU A 443 10.53 -14.54 -2.96
CA LEU A 443 10.47 -15.86 -3.59
C LEU A 443 11.57 -16.05 -4.65
N ILE A 444 12.01 -14.96 -5.27
CA ILE A 444 13.13 -14.94 -6.20
C ILE A 444 14.38 -14.55 -5.41
N PRO A 445 15.41 -15.41 -5.33
CA PRO A 445 16.63 -15.12 -4.58
C PRO A 445 17.23 -13.78 -5.00
N GLY A 446 17.49 -12.88 -4.04
CA GLY A 446 18.14 -11.59 -4.30
C GLY A 446 17.38 -10.60 -5.19
N SER A 447 16.13 -10.90 -5.58
CA SER A 447 15.34 -9.98 -6.38
C SER A 447 14.94 -8.75 -5.57
N PRO A 448 15.02 -7.53 -6.16
CA PRO A 448 14.60 -6.33 -5.48
C PRO A 448 13.07 -6.30 -5.30
N MET A 449 12.65 -5.59 -4.25
CA MET A 449 11.29 -5.08 -4.10
C MET A 449 10.95 -4.14 -5.26
N VAL A 450 9.69 -4.11 -5.68
CA VAL A 450 9.26 -3.30 -6.82
C VAL A 450 8.72 -1.95 -6.33
N PRO A 451 9.28 -0.81 -6.78
CA PRO A 451 8.77 0.51 -6.43
C PRO A 451 7.49 0.77 -7.22
N TYR A 452 6.33 0.49 -6.63
CA TYR A 452 5.08 0.39 -7.38
C TYR A 452 4.69 1.69 -8.11
N GLU A 453 4.84 2.83 -7.45
CA GLU A 453 4.36 4.12 -7.99
C GLU A 453 5.37 4.80 -8.93
N TYR A 454 6.61 4.28 -9.02
CA TYR A 454 7.72 4.87 -9.78
C TYR A 454 7.35 5.20 -11.24
N LEU A 455 6.74 4.25 -11.96
CA LEU A 455 6.37 4.47 -13.36
C LEU A 455 5.29 5.54 -13.53
N ALA A 456 4.34 5.61 -12.59
CA ALA A 456 3.26 6.59 -12.62
C ALA A 456 3.79 7.99 -12.31
N ASP A 457 4.74 8.09 -11.39
CA ASP A 457 5.40 9.33 -10.99
C ASP A 457 6.17 9.97 -12.16
N LYS A 458 6.85 9.18 -13.00
CA LYS A 458 7.47 9.67 -14.26
C LYS A 458 6.50 10.31 -15.26
N LEU A 459 5.20 10.13 -15.06
CA LEU A 459 4.13 10.74 -15.86
C LEU A 459 3.34 11.81 -15.09
N GLY A 460 3.68 12.10 -13.83
CA GLY A 460 2.86 12.93 -12.94
C GLY A 460 1.46 12.34 -12.73
N GLN A 461 1.33 11.01 -12.77
CA GLN A 461 0.08 10.29 -12.61
C GLN A 461 -0.01 9.70 -11.22
N SER A 462 -1.20 9.76 -10.62
CA SER A 462 -1.48 9.07 -9.36
C SER A 462 -1.92 7.64 -9.65
N GLU A 463 -1.15 6.67 -9.15
CA GLU A 463 -1.51 5.25 -9.10
C GLU A 463 -1.27 4.73 -7.68
N PRO A 464 -2.33 4.60 -6.86
CA PRO A 464 -2.16 4.20 -5.48
C PRO A 464 -1.63 2.76 -5.36
N ASN A 465 -0.64 2.57 -4.50
CA ASN A 465 -0.01 1.29 -4.14
C ASN A 465 -1.03 0.12 -4.07
N VAL A 466 -2.19 0.31 -3.44
CA VAL A 466 -3.20 -0.75 -3.23
C VAL A 466 -3.67 -1.49 -4.50
N GLY A 467 -3.49 -0.88 -5.67
CA GLY A 467 -3.84 -1.50 -6.96
C GLY A 467 -2.79 -2.46 -7.51
N PHE A 468 -1.60 -2.53 -6.96
CA PHE A 468 -0.54 -3.39 -7.50
C PHE A 468 -0.74 -4.85 -7.09
N LYS A 469 -0.56 -5.77 -8.03
CA LYS A 469 -0.73 -7.22 -7.87
C LYS A 469 0.47 -7.92 -8.50
N GLU A 470 1.09 -8.80 -7.75
CA GLU A 470 2.32 -9.50 -8.08
C GLU A 470 2.05 -10.99 -8.24
N PHE A 471 2.59 -11.56 -9.31
CA PHE A 471 2.47 -12.97 -9.63
C PHE A 471 3.86 -13.53 -9.89
N THR A 472 4.35 -14.36 -8.96
CA THR A 472 5.66 -14.99 -9.05
C THR A 472 5.52 -16.50 -9.13
N PHE A 473 6.11 -17.08 -10.18
CA PHE A 473 6.11 -18.51 -10.44
C PHE A 473 7.37 -18.92 -11.21
N LYS A 474 7.56 -20.23 -11.41
CA LYS A 474 8.63 -20.76 -12.26
C LYS A 474 8.08 -21.14 -13.63
N THR A 475 8.92 -21.04 -14.65
CA THR A 475 8.65 -21.61 -15.98
C THR A 475 8.35 -23.12 -15.90
N ASP A 476 7.65 -23.66 -16.89
CA ASP A 476 7.27 -25.09 -16.92
C ASP A 476 8.48 -26.06 -16.85
N ASP A 477 9.66 -25.65 -17.32
CA ASP A 477 10.90 -26.41 -17.20
C ASP A 477 11.64 -26.21 -15.87
N GLY A 478 11.11 -25.34 -15.01
CA GLY A 478 11.67 -24.98 -13.73
C GLY A 478 13.02 -24.27 -13.79
N GLN A 479 13.41 -23.69 -14.93
CA GLN A 479 14.73 -23.08 -15.14
C GLN A 479 14.78 -21.58 -14.86
N GLN A 480 13.65 -20.88 -14.90
CA GLN A 480 13.58 -19.45 -14.62
C GLN A 480 12.46 -19.12 -13.63
N TRP A 481 12.69 -18.07 -12.86
CA TRP A 481 11.62 -17.36 -12.17
C TRP A 481 11.02 -16.32 -13.10
N VAL A 482 9.71 -16.18 -13.02
CA VAL A 482 8.92 -15.19 -13.75
C VAL A 482 8.14 -14.39 -12.74
N ARG A 483 8.15 -13.06 -12.91
CA ARG A 483 7.36 -12.14 -12.13
C ARG A 483 6.60 -11.17 -13.02
N PHE A 484 5.30 -11.04 -12.75
CA PHE A 484 4.47 -9.96 -13.25
C PHE A 484 4.06 -9.06 -12.10
N VAL A 485 4.12 -7.75 -12.31
CA VAL A 485 3.49 -6.79 -11.40
C VAL A 485 2.56 -5.91 -12.20
N VAL A 486 1.26 -5.99 -11.94
CA VAL A 486 0.23 -5.24 -12.65
C VAL A 486 -0.50 -4.31 -11.69
N HIS A 487 -0.70 -3.06 -12.10
CA HIS A 487 -1.62 -2.16 -11.41
C HIS A 487 -3.05 -2.45 -11.89
N ALA A 488 -3.75 -3.31 -11.16
CA ALA A 488 -5.10 -3.77 -11.44
C ALA A 488 -6.00 -3.67 -10.19
N GLY A 489 -7.14 -2.98 -10.31
CA GLY A 489 -8.14 -2.86 -9.25
C GLY A 489 -9.05 -1.64 -9.38
N THR A 490 -10.27 -1.73 -8.86
CA THR A 490 -11.32 -0.69 -8.92
C THR A 490 -11.41 0.26 -7.72
N SER A 491 -10.30 0.52 -7.02
CA SER A 491 -10.34 1.26 -5.73
C SER A 491 -10.70 2.74 -5.85
N SER A 492 -10.83 3.29 -7.07
CA SER A 492 -11.39 4.62 -7.31
C SER A 492 -12.03 4.73 -8.70
N VAL A 493 -12.97 5.67 -8.84
CA VAL A 493 -13.66 5.95 -10.11
C VAL A 493 -12.67 6.35 -11.22
N ARG A 494 -11.56 7.02 -10.88
CA ARG A 494 -10.53 7.41 -11.84
C ARG A 494 -9.94 6.19 -12.57
N ARG A 495 -9.88 5.04 -11.92
CA ARG A 495 -9.36 3.79 -12.50
C ARG A 495 -10.32 3.16 -13.51
N VAL A 496 -11.62 3.41 -13.35
CA VAL A 496 -12.63 3.02 -14.34
C VAL A 496 -12.39 3.76 -15.65
N CYS A 497 -12.06 5.06 -15.55
CA CYS A 497 -11.72 5.87 -16.71
C CYS A 497 -10.41 5.42 -17.35
N ALA A 498 -9.34 5.21 -16.56
CA ALA A 498 -7.99 5.01 -17.06
C ALA A 498 -7.88 3.92 -18.14
N ARG A 499 -7.23 4.25 -19.27
CA ARG A 499 -6.95 3.29 -20.35
C ARG A 499 -5.67 2.50 -20.08
N PHE A 500 -4.64 3.20 -19.65
CA PHE A 500 -3.30 2.65 -19.46
C PHE A 500 -3.00 2.42 -17.98
N HIS A 501 -2.34 1.31 -17.68
CA HIS A 501 -1.97 0.93 -16.32
C HIS A 501 -0.55 0.36 -16.30
N THR A 502 0.13 0.49 -15.17
CA THR A 502 1.49 -0.04 -14.99
C THR A 502 1.51 -1.56 -15.10
N LEU A 503 2.49 -2.05 -15.87
CA LEU A 503 2.86 -3.45 -15.94
C LEU A 503 4.39 -3.56 -15.90
N TYR A 504 4.91 -4.31 -14.93
CA TYR A 504 6.27 -4.81 -14.92
C TYR A 504 6.30 -6.29 -15.29
N MET A 505 7.27 -6.65 -16.11
CA MET A 505 7.48 -8.01 -16.59
C MET A 505 8.94 -8.35 -16.38
N GLN A 506 9.20 -9.40 -15.60
CA GLN A 506 10.54 -9.73 -15.14
C GLN A 506 10.80 -11.23 -15.22
N ALA A 507 12.04 -11.58 -15.54
CA ALA A 507 12.52 -12.96 -15.52
C ALA A 507 13.92 -13.01 -14.91
N TYR A 508 14.15 -14.03 -14.10
CA TYR A 508 15.41 -14.28 -13.41
C TYR A 508 15.83 -15.74 -13.58
N ASP A 509 17.12 -16.03 -13.54
CA ASP A 509 17.58 -17.41 -13.41
C ASP A 509 17.30 -17.95 -11.99
N LEU A 510 17.57 -19.24 -11.76
CA LEU A 510 17.37 -19.86 -10.44
C LEU A 510 18.25 -19.30 -9.32
N SER A 511 19.35 -18.62 -9.68
CA SER A 511 20.25 -17.98 -8.73
C SER A 511 19.81 -16.56 -8.39
N GLY A 512 18.80 -16.03 -9.09
CA GLY A 512 18.31 -14.66 -8.89
C GLY A 512 18.92 -13.62 -9.83
N ASN A 513 19.73 -14.02 -10.82
CA ASN A 513 20.30 -13.06 -11.74
C ASN A 513 19.22 -12.56 -12.71
N GLU A 514 19.16 -11.24 -12.89
CA GLU A 514 18.22 -10.58 -13.80
C GLU A 514 18.50 -11.00 -15.25
N LEU A 515 17.50 -11.59 -15.90
CA LEU A 515 17.54 -11.94 -17.33
C LEU A 515 16.72 -10.94 -18.14
N TYR A 516 15.62 -10.45 -17.57
CA TYR A 516 14.68 -9.54 -18.19
C TYR A 516 14.00 -8.69 -17.12
N ASN A 517 13.91 -7.39 -17.34
CA ASN A 517 13.19 -6.47 -16.47
C ASN A 517 12.70 -5.29 -17.30
N VAL A 518 11.41 -5.28 -17.60
CA VAL A 518 10.78 -4.16 -18.28
C VAL A 518 9.59 -3.63 -17.51
N GLY A 519 9.35 -2.33 -17.60
CA GLY A 519 8.20 -1.64 -17.01
C GLY A 519 7.62 -0.62 -17.97
N PHE A 520 6.29 -0.65 -18.17
CA PHE A 520 5.60 0.27 -19.07
C PHE A 520 4.10 0.40 -18.76
N LYS A 521 3.48 1.43 -19.32
CA LYS A 521 2.04 1.69 -19.28
C LYS A 521 1.32 0.85 -20.34
N ALA A 522 0.92 -0.36 -19.96
CA ALA A 522 0.19 -1.27 -20.81
C ALA A 522 -1.25 -0.78 -21.06
N ASP A 523 -1.77 -1.07 -22.26
CA ASP A 523 -3.09 -0.64 -22.71
C ASP A 523 -4.15 -1.71 -22.45
N TYR A 524 -4.97 -1.49 -21.42
CA TYR A 524 -6.07 -2.39 -21.03
C TYR A 524 -7.42 -1.94 -21.58
N GLY A 525 -7.46 -0.90 -22.42
CA GLY A 525 -8.68 -0.44 -23.06
C GLY A 525 -9.74 0.14 -22.12
N ALA A 526 -10.99 0.07 -22.58
CA ALA A 526 -12.16 0.58 -21.87
C ALA A 526 -12.63 -0.40 -20.79
N ALA A 527 -13.26 0.13 -19.74
CA ALA A 527 -13.89 -0.68 -18.70
C ALA A 527 -15.28 -1.16 -19.13
N PHE A 528 -15.59 -2.41 -18.80
CA PHE A 528 -16.86 -3.08 -19.05
C PHE A 528 -17.46 -3.58 -17.74
N ALA A 529 -18.78 -3.59 -17.63
CA ALA A 529 -19.48 -4.29 -16.57
C ALA A 529 -19.33 -5.80 -16.76
N THR A 530 -19.15 -6.53 -15.66
CA THR A 530 -19.30 -7.98 -15.65
C THR A 530 -20.71 -8.40 -16.11
N SER A 531 -20.85 -9.63 -16.60
CA SER A 531 -22.09 -10.13 -17.23
C SER A 531 -23.29 -10.18 -16.29
N ASP A 532 -23.07 -10.34 -14.99
CA ASP A 532 -24.09 -10.23 -13.94
C ASP A 532 -24.61 -8.80 -13.71
N GLY A 533 -23.81 -7.80 -14.08
CA GLY A 533 -24.18 -6.38 -14.07
C GLY A 533 -24.92 -5.92 -15.33
N GLY A 534 -25.38 -6.85 -16.18
CA GLY A 534 -26.01 -6.58 -17.47
C GLY A 534 -25.05 -6.54 -18.66
N GLY A 535 -23.72 -6.57 -18.41
CA GLY A 535 -22.68 -6.53 -19.44
C GLY A 535 -22.58 -5.19 -20.20
N GLY A 536 -21.46 -4.98 -20.90
CA GLY A 536 -21.24 -3.82 -21.77
C GLY A 536 -20.35 -2.72 -21.16
N VAL A 537 -20.05 -1.70 -21.95
CA VAL A 537 -19.13 -0.60 -21.57
C VAL A 537 -19.65 0.15 -20.35
N LEU A 538 -18.78 0.47 -19.39
CA LEU A 538 -19.10 1.37 -18.28
C LEU A 538 -19.12 2.81 -18.75
N THR A 539 -20.07 3.61 -18.23
CA THR A 539 -20.37 4.96 -18.74
C THR A 539 -20.23 6.10 -17.71
N PRO A 540 -19.10 6.19 -16.98
CA PRO A 540 -18.84 7.30 -16.05
C PRO A 540 -18.90 8.67 -16.72
N THR A 541 -19.56 9.59 -16.03
CA THR A 541 -19.79 10.96 -16.52
C THR A 541 -18.58 11.88 -16.31
N ASN A 542 -17.57 11.43 -15.56
CA ASN A 542 -16.44 12.23 -15.11
C ASN A 542 -15.09 11.88 -15.77
N CYS A 543 -15.05 11.02 -16.79
CA CYS A 543 -13.78 10.65 -17.44
C CYS A 543 -13.19 11.75 -18.33
N GLY A 544 -13.98 12.75 -18.72
CA GLY A 544 -13.54 13.78 -19.67
C GLY A 544 -13.47 13.30 -21.14
N TYR A 545 -13.81 12.04 -21.42
CA TYR A 545 -13.99 11.46 -22.75
C TYR A 545 -15.08 10.38 -22.74
N SER A 546 -15.59 10.02 -23.92
CA SER A 546 -16.57 8.92 -24.06
C SER A 546 -15.88 7.57 -23.97
N MET A 547 -16.32 6.75 -23.02
CA MET A 547 -15.85 5.37 -22.84
C MET A 547 -16.30 4.48 -24.01
N GLU A 548 -17.46 4.75 -24.59
CA GLU A 548 -17.95 4.04 -25.78
C GLU A 548 -17.13 4.37 -27.01
N ALA A 549 -16.76 5.64 -27.20
CA ALA A 549 -15.83 6.03 -28.27
C ALA A 549 -14.46 5.36 -28.07
N LEU A 550 -13.99 5.25 -26.83
CA LEU A 550 -12.77 4.52 -26.51
C LEU A 550 -12.89 3.04 -26.87
N ALA A 551 -13.97 2.37 -26.44
CA ALA A 551 -14.24 0.98 -26.75
C ALA A 551 -14.35 0.73 -28.27
N ASN A 552 -14.95 1.64 -29.03
CA ASN A 552 -15.06 1.54 -30.49
C ASN A 552 -13.73 1.83 -31.23
N SER A 553 -12.78 2.51 -30.58
CA SER A 553 -11.49 2.85 -31.17
C SER A 553 -10.43 1.75 -31.05
N ILE A 554 -10.73 0.67 -30.32
CA ILE A 554 -9.79 -0.38 -29.99
C ILE A 554 -10.36 -1.74 -30.41
N ASP A 555 -9.66 -2.46 -31.29
CA ASP A 555 -10.00 -3.85 -31.60
C ASP A 555 -9.74 -4.73 -30.36
N PHE A 556 -10.81 -5.18 -29.71
CA PHE A 556 -10.89 -6.19 -28.64
C PHE A 556 -9.96 -5.97 -27.43
N ARG A 557 -10.32 -5.04 -26.52
CA ARG A 557 -9.65 -4.84 -25.21
C ARG A 557 -10.69 -4.66 -24.12
N GLU A 558 -10.77 -5.62 -23.20
CA GLU A 558 -11.79 -5.62 -22.17
C GLU A 558 -11.16 -5.64 -20.77
N ARG A 559 -11.50 -4.64 -19.97
CA ARG A 559 -11.35 -4.69 -18.51
C ARG A 559 -12.72 -4.88 -17.89
N SER A 560 -13.05 -6.09 -17.46
CA SER A 560 -14.32 -6.35 -16.78
C SER A 560 -14.23 -5.96 -15.31
N ILE A 561 -15.14 -5.10 -14.88
CA ILE A 561 -15.26 -4.56 -13.54
C ILE A 561 -16.59 -5.00 -12.96
N ASN A 562 -16.55 -5.44 -11.70
CA ASN A 562 -17.74 -5.88 -10.98
C ASN A 562 -18.72 -4.71 -10.78
N VAL A 563 -20.01 -4.96 -11.10
CA VAL A 563 -21.12 -4.03 -10.91
C VAL A 563 -22.20 -4.67 -10.05
N GLY A 564 -22.49 -4.05 -8.90
CA GLY A 564 -23.49 -4.53 -7.95
C GLY A 564 -22.93 -5.46 -6.86
N ALA A 565 -23.61 -5.52 -5.71
CA ALA A 565 -23.10 -6.15 -4.48
C ALA A 565 -23.32 -7.67 -4.38
N ALA A 566 -23.97 -8.30 -5.37
CA ALA A 566 -24.63 -9.60 -5.16
C ALA A 566 -23.81 -10.85 -5.53
N SER A 567 -22.58 -10.73 -6.05
CA SER A 567 -21.84 -11.87 -6.60
C SER A 567 -20.36 -11.90 -6.21
N ASN A 568 -19.78 -13.10 -6.08
CA ASN A 568 -18.35 -13.34 -5.84
C ASN A 568 -17.51 -13.15 -7.12
N ASN A 569 -17.85 -12.15 -7.93
CA ASN A 569 -17.39 -12.07 -9.31
C ASN A 569 -16.00 -11.44 -9.47
N TYR A 570 -15.46 -11.67 -10.66
CA TYR A 570 -14.09 -11.43 -11.10
C TYR A 570 -13.86 -9.99 -11.59
N GLU A 571 -12.68 -9.44 -11.32
CA GLU A 571 -12.14 -8.27 -12.03
C GLU A 571 -11.12 -8.75 -13.06
N ARG A 572 -11.54 -8.78 -14.34
CA ARG A 572 -10.79 -9.38 -15.45
C ARG A 572 -10.04 -8.31 -16.22
N TRP A 573 -8.74 -8.47 -16.39
CA TRP A 573 -7.87 -7.51 -17.06
C TRP A 573 -7.18 -8.17 -18.26
N GLU A 574 -7.64 -7.84 -19.47
CA GLU A 574 -7.04 -8.33 -20.71
C GLU A 574 -6.22 -7.23 -21.39
N SER A 575 -5.03 -7.59 -21.89
CA SER A 575 -4.22 -6.69 -22.71
C SER A 575 -3.95 -7.30 -24.09
N ARG A 576 -3.66 -6.46 -25.09
CA ARG A 576 -3.25 -6.91 -26.43
C ARG A 576 -1.73 -7.10 -26.51
N ASN A 577 -1.32 -8.21 -27.13
CA ASN A 577 0.07 -8.64 -27.18
C ASN A 577 0.90 -8.18 -28.37
N ASP A 578 0.27 -7.84 -29.49
CA ASP A 578 0.97 -7.47 -30.72
C ASP A 578 0.86 -5.96 -31.00
N THR A 579 1.48 -5.17 -30.12
CA THR A 579 1.68 -3.74 -30.37
C THR A 579 3.13 -3.48 -30.74
N THR A 580 3.40 -2.35 -31.40
CA THR A 580 4.79 -1.95 -31.66
C THR A 580 5.53 -1.70 -30.35
N GLU A 581 4.85 -1.14 -29.36
CA GLU A 581 5.36 -0.83 -28.04
C GLU A 581 5.77 -2.09 -27.26
N THR A 582 4.92 -3.13 -27.22
CA THR A 582 5.26 -4.40 -26.57
C THR A 582 6.40 -5.12 -27.28
N ARG A 583 6.44 -5.09 -28.62
CA ARG A 583 7.55 -5.64 -29.42
C ARG A 583 8.86 -4.91 -29.18
N ASN A 584 8.85 -3.58 -29.07
CA ASN A 584 10.04 -2.80 -28.72
C ASN A 584 10.67 -3.28 -27.40
N LEU A 585 9.86 -3.77 -26.47
CA LEU A 585 10.29 -4.31 -25.18
C LEU A 585 10.57 -5.83 -25.22
N GLY A 586 10.60 -6.45 -26.40
CA GLY A 586 10.91 -7.87 -26.57
C GLY A 586 9.77 -8.82 -26.19
N VAL A 587 8.55 -8.33 -26.01
CA VAL A 587 7.37 -9.15 -25.75
C VAL A 587 6.83 -9.63 -27.10
N ALA A 588 7.15 -10.88 -27.44
CA ALA A 588 6.80 -11.48 -28.73
C ALA A 588 5.39 -12.06 -28.76
N GLN A 589 4.91 -12.57 -27.62
CA GLN A 589 3.56 -13.12 -27.47
C GLN A 589 3.09 -12.98 -26.01
N PHE A 590 1.88 -12.46 -25.82
CA PHE A 590 1.37 -12.06 -24.49
C PHE A 590 -0.17 -12.05 -24.37
N ASP A 591 -0.85 -13.11 -24.81
CA ASP A 591 -2.30 -13.23 -24.62
C ASP A 591 -2.57 -13.68 -23.18
N HIS A 592 -2.94 -12.74 -22.31
CA HIS A 592 -3.05 -13.01 -20.89
C HIS A 592 -4.23 -12.28 -20.28
N GLU A 593 -4.73 -12.88 -19.22
CA GLU A 593 -5.81 -12.38 -18.40
C GLU A 593 -5.36 -12.40 -16.94
N PHE A 594 -5.32 -11.24 -16.32
CA PHE A 594 -5.24 -11.18 -14.86
C PHE A 594 -6.66 -11.21 -14.30
N ASP A 595 -6.97 -12.26 -13.53
CA ASP A 595 -8.27 -12.48 -12.91
C ASP A 595 -8.19 -12.24 -11.39
N ILE A 596 -8.60 -11.05 -10.97
CA ILE A 596 -8.72 -10.75 -9.54
C ILE A 596 -10.06 -11.29 -9.06
N ARG A 597 -10.03 -12.40 -8.33
CA ARG A 597 -11.23 -12.94 -7.69
C ARG A 597 -11.52 -12.16 -6.43
N ASN A 598 -12.78 -11.79 -6.23
CA ASN A 598 -13.26 -11.07 -5.06
C ASN A 598 -12.56 -9.70 -4.85
N PRO A 599 -12.76 -8.75 -5.78
CA PRO A 599 -12.12 -7.44 -5.71
C PRO A 599 -12.56 -6.66 -4.46
N ALA A 600 -11.65 -5.91 -3.86
CA ALA A 600 -11.90 -5.13 -2.64
C ALA A 600 -12.99 -4.05 -2.82
N SER A 601 -13.26 -3.64 -4.06
CA SER A 601 -14.20 -2.59 -4.43
C SER A 601 -15.04 -3.01 -5.63
N HIS A 602 -16.20 -2.38 -5.79
CA HIS A 602 -17.05 -2.58 -6.97
C HIS A 602 -17.78 -1.29 -7.36
N CYS A 603 -18.22 -1.23 -8.61
CA CYS A 603 -19.09 -0.18 -9.12
C CYS A 603 -20.51 -0.37 -8.57
N VAL A 604 -21.15 0.72 -8.15
CA VAL A 604 -22.55 0.69 -7.68
C VAL A 604 -23.52 0.36 -8.82
N ASN A 605 -23.22 0.83 -10.03
CA ASN A 605 -24.05 0.67 -11.23
C ASN A 605 -23.19 0.83 -12.51
N GLN A 606 -23.82 0.68 -13.68
CA GLN A 606 -23.15 0.73 -14.99
C GLN A 606 -22.56 2.11 -15.33
N THR A 607 -23.09 3.19 -14.75
CA THR A 607 -22.47 4.53 -14.88
C THR A 607 -21.18 4.60 -14.06
N CYS A 608 -21.08 3.89 -12.94
CA CYS A 608 -19.89 3.85 -12.08
C CYS A 608 -19.28 5.23 -11.74
N ASN A 609 -20.12 6.22 -11.45
CA ASN A 609 -19.68 7.51 -10.89
C ASN A 609 -19.24 7.40 -9.41
N SER A 610 -19.42 6.22 -8.80
CA SER A 610 -19.04 5.90 -7.43
C SER A 610 -18.63 4.44 -7.34
N VAL A 611 -17.54 4.18 -6.62
CA VAL A 611 -17.12 2.84 -6.21
C VAL A 611 -17.34 2.70 -4.70
N VAL A 612 -17.68 1.50 -4.26
CA VAL A 612 -17.85 1.16 -2.85
C VAL A 612 -16.89 0.05 -2.48
N VAL A 613 -16.25 0.19 -1.32
CA VAL A 613 -15.47 -0.89 -0.71
C VAL A 613 -16.44 -1.94 -0.21
N ARG A 614 -16.13 -3.22 -0.41
CA ARG A 614 -16.94 -4.30 0.14
C ARG A 614 -16.88 -4.27 1.68
N ASP A 615 -18.01 -4.54 2.31
CA ASP A 615 -18.11 -4.55 3.76
C ASP A 615 -17.21 -5.64 4.37
N HIS A 616 -16.27 -5.21 5.21
CA HIS A 616 -15.17 -6.00 5.73
C HIS A 616 -15.60 -7.10 6.71
N GLU A 617 -16.84 -7.07 7.21
CA GLU A 617 -17.33 -8.02 8.21
C GLU A 617 -17.59 -9.43 7.65
N ARG A 618 -17.71 -9.61 6.33
CA ARG A 618 -18.14 -10.89 5.72
C ARG A 618 -17.04 -11.61 4.93
N GLU A 619 -15.93 -10.94 4.66
CA GLU A 619 -14.81 -11.45 3.87
C GLU A 619 -13.51 -11.21 4.63
N ASN A 620 -13.42 -11.82 5.83
CA ASN A 620 -12.30 -11.74 6.75
C ASN A 620 -10.96 -11.77 5.99
N ALA A 621 -10.01 -10.97 6.49
CA ALA A 621 -8.68 -10.63 5.98
C ALA A 621 -7.75 -11.78 5.50
N THR A 622 -8.21 -13.03 5.50
CA THR A 622 -7.45 -14.25 5.20
C THR A 622 -7.97 -14.99 3.96
N ARG A 623 -9.17 -14.69 3.45
CA ARG A 623 -9.81 -15.43 2.34
C ARG A 623 -9.57 -14.71 1.01
N ARG A 624 -8.42 -14.90 0.34
CA ARG A 624 -8.20 -14.31 -1.00
C ARG A 624 -7.40 -15.19 -1.95
N THR A 625 -7.90 -15.24 -3.19
CA THR A 625 -7.28 -15.91 -4.32
C THR A 625 -7.24 -14.98 -5.50
N LEU A 626 -6.15 -14.23 -5.58
CA LEU A 626 -5.72 -13.71 -6.86
C LEU A 626 -5.37 -14.93 -7.74
N SER A 627 -5.91 -15.02 -8.95
CA SER A 627 -5.66 -16.11 -9.90
C SER A 627 -5.13 -15.52 -11.18
N MET A 628 -4.14 -16.16 -11.81
CA MET A 628 -3.77 -15.82 -13.18
C MET A 628 -4.35 -16.88 -14.11
N ALA A 629 -5.02 -16.46 -15.17
CA ALA A 629 -5.48 -17.37 -16.20
C ALA A 629 -4.94 -16.93 -17.57
N THR A 630 -4.49 -17.86 -18.40
CA THR A 630 -4.17 -17.54 -19.80
C THR A 630 -5.04 -18.38 -20.71
N TRP A 631 -5.53 -17.77 -21.79
CA TRP A 631 -6.31 -18.42 -22.83
C TRP A 631 -5.53 -18.32 -24.14
N LYS A 632 -5.30 -19.45 -24.81
CA LYS A 632 -4.91 -19.55 -26.23
C LYS A 632 -3.49 -19.16 -26.67
N ALA A 633 -2.52 -18.90 -25.80
CA ALA A 633 -1.13 -18.71 -26.24
C ALA A 633 -0.07 -18.93 -25.16
N ASN A 634 1.12 -19.34 -25.59
CA ASN A 634 2.31 -19.27 -24.75
C ASN A 634 2.75 -17.81 -24.59
N PHE A 635 3.27 -17.49 -23.42
CA PHE A 635 3.98 -16.24 -23.21
C PHE A 635 5.41 -16.38 -23.75
N LEU A 636 5.86 -15.42 -24.58
CA LEU A 636 7.17 -15.44 -25.21
C LEU A 636 7.90 -14.09 -25.09
N ILE A 637 9.11 -14.12 -24.55
CA ILE A 637 10.09 -13.02 -24.61
C ILE A 637 11.13 -13.37 -25.66
N SER A 638 11.43 -12.43 -26.55
CA SER A 638 12.53 -12.54 -27.50
C SER A 638 13.27 -11.21 -27.63
N GLY A 639 14.55 -11.21 -27.23
CA GLY A 639 15.44 -10.07 -27.41
C GLY A 639 15.71 -9.73 -28.88
N GLN A 640 15.41 -10.63 -29.83
CA GLN A 640 15.53 -10.36 -31.26
C GLN A 640 14.48 -9.37 -31.78
N GLN A 641 13.31 -9.31 -31.12
CA GLN A 641 12.24 -8.38 -31.50
C GLN A 641 12.35 -7.03 -30.79
N ALA A 642 13.12 -6.97 -29.71
CA ALA A 642 13.32 -5.76 -28.93
C ALA A 642 14.07 -4.67 -29.73
N ILE A 643 13.75 -3.41 -29.43
CA ILE A 643 14.43 -2.26 -30.02
C ILE A 643 15.89 -2.13 -29.57
N ALA A 644 16.22 -2.72 -28.41
CA ALA A 644 17.55 -2.81 -27.84
C ALA A 644 17.64 -4.00 -26.87
N THR A 645 18.87 -4.43 -26.57
CA THR A 645 19.19 -5.41 -25.51
C THR A 645 20.36 -4.88 -24.67
N GLY A 646 20.62 -5.50 -23.52
CA GLY A 646 21.38 -4.91 -22.42
C GLY A 646 20.49 -3.96 -21.60
N GLU A 647 21.12 -3.01 -20.90
CA GLU A 647 20.41 -1.91 -20.26
C GLU A 647 20.12 -0.79 -21.28
N PHE A 648 18.88 -0.32 -21.32
CA PHE A 648 18.46 0.80 -22.16
C PHE A 648 17.29 1.55 -21.51
N TYR A 649 16.91 2.69 -22.08
CA TYR A 649 15.86 3.55 -21.51
C TYR A 649 14.80 3.86 -22.56
N THR A 650 13.53 3.83 -22.16
CA THR A 650 12.39 4.21 -23.01
C THR A 650 11.55 5.29 -22.36
N ASP A 651 10.62 5.88 -23.13
CA ASP A 651 9.49 6.58 -22.53
C ASP A 651 8.59 5.59 -21.76
N PRO A 652 7.69 6.07 -20.87
CA PRO A 652 6.89 5.19 -20.02
C PRO A 652 5.89 4.30 -20.76
N TYR A 653 5.67 4.51 -22.06
CA TYR A 653 4.81 3.66 -22.90
C TYR A 653 5.61 2.68 -23.78
N GLY A 654 6.95 2.65 -23.70
CA GLY A 654 7.77 1.76 -24.51
C GLY A 654 7.80 2.09 -26.01
N LYS A 655 7.46 3.33 -26.40
CA LYS A 655 7.33 3.72 -27.80
C LYS A 655 8.68 3.93 -28.48
N GLY A 656 9.69 4.37 -27.74
CA GLY A 656 11.02 4.56 -28.30
C GLY A 656 12.11 4.76 -27.25
N LEU A 657 13.35 4.75 -27.72
CA LEU A 657 14.52 5.01 -26.88
C LEU A 657 14.60 6.47 -26.45
N VAL A 658 14.99 6.69 -25.20
CA VAL A 658 15.23 8.02 -24.62
C VAL A 658 16.59 8.07 -23.92
N ASN A 659 17.07 9.29 -23.66
CA ASN A 659 18.29 9.46 -22.87
C ASN A 659 18.01 9.12 -21.39
N PRO A 660 18.96 8.50 -20.66
CA PRO A 660 18.78 8.15 -19.25
C PRO A 660 18.43 9.34 -18.34
N GLY A 661 18.90 10.54 -18.68
CA GLY A 661 18.62 11.77 -17.92
C GLY A 661 17.32 12.49 -18.30
N ALA A 662 16.49 11.92 -19.18
CA ALA A 662 15.19 12.52 -19.48
C ALA A 662 14.23 12.34 -18.30
N SER A 663 13.39 13.34 -18.02
CA SER A 663 12.49 13.32 -16.86
C SER A 663 11.48 12.16 -16.87
N ASN A 664 11.18 11.60 -18.04
CA ASN A 664 10.29 10.46 -18.24
C ASN A 664 11.05 9.17 -18.62
N ALA A 665 12.37 9.11 -18.41
CA ALA A 665 13.15 7.93 -18.73
C ALA A 665 12.81 6.77 -17.80
N VAL A 666 12.56 5.60 -18.39
CA VAL A 666 12.31 4.36 -17.65
C VAL A 666 13.39 3.35 -18.04
N ARG A 667 14.10 2.83 -17.03
CA ARG A 667 15.12 1.80 -17.20
C ARG A 667 14.45 0.50 -17.66
N GLN A 668 15.02 -0.12 -18.69
CA GLN A 668 14.68 -1.44 -19.21
C GLN A 668 15.94 -2.30 -19.24
N TYR A 669 15.79 -3.61 -19.08
CA TYR A 669 16.87 -4.57 -19.23
C TYR A 669 16.39 -5.84 -19.94
N ILE A 670 17.13 -6.26 -20.96
CA ILE A 670 16.92 -7.53 -21.67
C ILE A 670 18.27 -8.17 -21.92
N GLN A 671 18.52 -9.35 -21.38
CA GLN A 671 19.79 -10.04 -21.61
C GLN A 671 20.03 -10.25 -23.13
N PRO A 672 21.22 -9.93 -23.65
CA PRO A 672 21.53 -10.18 -25.06
C PRO A 672 21.33 -11.65 -25.44
N GLY A 673 20.59 -11.89 -26.53
CA GLY A 673 20.25 -13.23 -27.01
C GLY A 673 19.16 -13.96 -26.23
N LEU A 674 18.48 -13.30 -25.28
CA LEU A 674 17.41 -13.91 -24.50
C LEU A 674 16.25 -14.37 -25.38
N SER A 675 15.80 -15.59 -25.13
CA SER A 675 14.55 -16.13 -25.67
C SER A 675 13.95 -17.08 -24.63
N ILE A 676 12.81 -16.72 -24.04
CA ILE A 676 12.15 -17.53 -23.01
C ILE A 676 10.67 -17.69 -23.37
N GLY A 677 10.22 -18.94 -23.46
CA GLY A 677 8.81 -19.31 -23.43
C GLY A 677 8.43 -19.84 -22.06
N PHE A 678 7.36 -19.36 -21.44
CA PHE A 678 7.03 -19.73 -20.06
C PHE A 678 6.25 -21.05 -19.94
N PHE A 679 5.44 -21.35 -20.94
CA PHE A 679 4.60 -22.53 -20.97
C PHE A 679 4.94 -23.37 -22.21
N LYS A 680 5.04 -24.70 -22.05
CA LYS A 680 5.51 -25.58 -23.14
C LYS A 680 4.40 -26.07 -24.08
N ASN A 681 3.17 -26.16 -23.60
CA ASN A 681 2.08 -26.79 -24.35
C ASN A 681 1.17 -25.75 -25.02
N THR A 682 1.28 -25.61 -26.34
CA THR A 682 0.44 -24.73 -27.16
C THR A 682 -0.97 -25.27 -27.42
N THR A 683 -1.29 -26.49 -26.99
CA THR A 683 -2.61 -27.13 -27.20
C THR A 683 -3.54 -27.04 -25.99
N ALA A 684 -3.06 -26.55 -24.84
CA ALA A 684 -3.87 -26.38 -23.65
C ALA A 684 -4.96 -25.32 -23.89
N SER A 685 -6.18 -25.61 -23.46
CA SER A 685 -7.29 -24.65 -23.61
C SER A 685 -7.19 -23.47 -22.63
N ARG A 686 -6.56 -23.67 -21.46
CA ARG A 686 -6.35 -22.67 -20.42
C ARG A 686 -5.17 -23.04 -19.51
N ILE A 687 -4.44 -22.06 -18.99
CA ILE A 687 -3.51 -22.21 -17.87
C ILE A 687 -4.10 -21.48 -16.67
N GLU A 688 -4.10 -22.07 -15.48
CA GLU A 688 -4.59 -21.46 -14.25
C GLU A 688 -3.49 -21.53 -13.19
N CYS A 689 -3.15 -20.40 -12.58
CA CYS A 689 -2.18 -20.29 -11.51
C CYS A 689 -2.89 -19.94 -10.19
N LYS A 690 -2.66 -20.76 -9.15
CA LYS A 690 -3.25 -20.58 -7.82
C LYS A 690 -2.16 -20.42 -6.76
N ALA A 691 -2.45 -19.58 -5.76
CA ALA A 691 -1.59 -19.42 -4.60
C ALA A 691 -1.57 -20.72 -3.77
N VAL A 692 -0.38 -21.14 -3.32
CA VAL A 692 -0.20 -22.36 -2.52
C VAL A 692 0.06 -22.07 -1.03
N ASP A 693 0.16 -20.80 -0.65
CA ASP A 693 0.27 -20.37 0.74
C ASP A 693 -0.30 -18.94 0.90
N PRO A 694 -0.76 -18.56 2.11
CA PRO A 694 -1.53 -17.34 2.31
C PRO A 694 -0.66 -16.11 2.63
N TRP A 695 0.68 -16.28 2.68
CA TRP A 695 1.58 -15.23 3.18
C TRP A 695 2.55 -14.77 2.09
N THR A 696 3.25 -15.73 1.49
CA THR A 696 4.16 -15.48 0.38
C THR A 696 3.44 -15.52 -0.95
N PHE A 697 2.19 -16.02 -1.00
CA PHE A 697 1.37 -16.12 -2.20
C PHE A 697 2.18 -16.70 -3.37
N ARG A 698 2.94 -17.77 -3.11
CA ARG A 698 3.64 -18.46 -4.19
C ARG A 698 2.61 -19.07 -5.12
N TYR A 699 2.73 -18.83 -6.42
CA TYR A 699 1.83 -19.41 -7.40
C TYR A 699 2.33 -20.75 -7.93
N SER A 700 1.42 -21.70 -8.07
CA SER A 700 1.60 -22.90 -8.88
C SER A 700 0.62 -22.87 -10.05
N CYS A 701 1.15 -23.02 -11.25
CA CYS A 701 0.39 -23.03 -12.49
C CYS A 701 0.09 -24.46 -12.95
N PHE A 702 -1.11 -24.69 -13.45
CA PHE A 702 -1.52 -25.97 -14.03
C PHE A 702 -2.34 -25.74 -15.30
N GLN A 703 -2.27 -26.69 -16.21
CA GLN A 703 -2.95 -26.61 -17.51
C GLN A 703 -4.33 -27.28 -17.41
N ILE A 704 -5.33 -26.70 -18.07
CA ILE A 704 -6.71 -27.19 -18.13
C ILE A 704 -7.06 -27.47 -19.59
N GLY A 705 -7.52 -28.69 -19.86
CA GLY A 705 -7.99 -29.13 -21.17
C GLY A 705 -6.85 -29.43 -22.15
N GLY A 706 -6.46 -30.71 -22.20
CA GLY A 706 -5.43 -31.31 -23.06
C GLY A 706 -5.29 -32.81 -22.71
N THR A 707 -4.67 -33.63 -23.56
CA THR A 707 -4.41 -35.04 -23.23
C THR A 707 -3.33 -35.13 -22.16
N GLY A 708 -3.71 -35.23 -20.89
CA GLY A 708 -2.82 -35.38 -19.75
C GLY A 708 -3.05 -34.32 -18.67
N ASN A 709 -4.18 -34.39 -17.96
CA ASN A 709 -4.33 -33.71 -16.68
C ASN A 709 -3.53 -34.51 -15.64
N SER A 710 -2.24 -34.22 -15.48
CA SER A 710 -1.42 -34.76 -14.38
C SER A 710 -0.76 -33.61 -13.63
N PRO A 711 -0.92 -33.51 -12.31
CA PRO A 711 -0.16 -32.57 -11.46
C PRO A 711 1.33 -32.91 -11.40
N ASP A 712 1.72 -34.10 -11.86
CA ASP A 712 3.11 -34.52 -11.98
C ASP A 712 3.58 -34.27 -13.42
N ILE A 713 4.41 -33.25 -13.60
CA ILE A 713 5.02 -32.89 -14.88
C ILE A 713 6.10 -33.92 -15.20
N GLY A 714 5.69 -35.10 -15.63
CA GLY A 714 6.53 -35.96 -16.45
C GLY A 714 6.86 -35.21 -17.73
N HIS A 715 8.16 -35.01 -17.99
CA HIS A 715 8.71 -34.38 -19.19
C HIS A 715 7.94 -34.71 -20.47
N VAL A 716 7.43 -33.68 -21.15
CA VAL A 716 7.07 -33.77 -22.57
C VAL A 716 8.26 -33.26 -23.40
N PRO A 717 8.73 -34.00 -24.43
CA PRO A 717 9.90 -33.59 -25.22
C PRO A 717 9.58 -32.39 -26.12
N ASP A 718 10.43 -31.38 -26.01
CA ASP A 718 10.87 -30.38 -27.00
C ASP A 718 9.94 -30.09 -28.19
N LEU A 719 9.11 -29.05 -28.07
CA LEU A 719 8.68 -28.25 -29.22
C LEU A 719 9.64 -27.08 -29.33
N SER A 720 10.52 -27.12 -30.33
CA SER A 720 11.56 -26.12 -30.54
C SER A 720 10.95 -24.71 -30.71
N LEU A 721 11.52 -23.74 -30.00
CA LEU A 721 11.17 -22.31 -30.00
C LEU A 721 11.07 -21.67 -31.41
N GLU A 722 11.66 -22.28 -32.43
CA GLU A 722 11.70 -21.76 -33.80
C GLU A 722 10.31 -21.70 -34.47
N HIS A 723 9.37 -22.60 -34.14
CA HIS A 723 8.04 -22.59 -34.78
C HIS A 723 7.17 -21.39 -34.35
N ALA A 724 7.31 -20.89 -33.12
CA ALA A 724 6.53 -19.76 -32.63
C ALA A 724 6.98 -18.41 -33.22
N LEU A 725 8.24 -18.33 -33.68
CA LEU A 725 8.83 -17.10 -34.21
C LEU A 725 8.56 -16.88 -35.71
N THR A 726 8.11 -17.90 -36.45
CA THR A 726 7.97 -17.82 -37.92
C THR A 726 6.55 -17.54 -38.44
N GLY A 727 5.53 -17.52 -37.57
CA GLY A 727 4.17 -17.11 -37.93
C GLY A 727 3.51 -17.90 -39.08
N ASN A 728 3.86 -19.19 -39.26
CA ASN A 728 3.21 -20.10 -40.20
C ASN A 728 2.44 -21.19 -39.49
#